data_AF-A0A9F2R4U2-F1
#
_entry.id   AF-A0A9F2R4U2-F1
#
_cell.length_a   1.000
_cell.length_b   1.000
_cell.length_c   1.000
_cell.angle_alpha   90.00
_cell.angle_beta   90.00
_cell.angle_gamma   90.00
#
_symmetry.space_group_name_H-M   'P 1'
#
loop_
_entity.id
_entity.type
_entity.pdbx_description
1 polymer ?
#
loop_
_entity_poly.entity_id
_entity_poly.type
_entity_poly.pdbx_seq_one_letter_code
_entity_poly.pdbx_strand_id
1 'polypeptide(L)'
;MNDTEEENNSTSIESEVDSDADTEVDGEAESGSEPEKPEDPVYAMAPTVNTQDESAIDVDSCPAFLCLNELFYAGKIPGTRVAELKAKYTLLHDTLVSLQESEIQLLQDAKRFTLQLEQQEQELEKAEQFPESSTSELSKLRQQYLRYFNEYNAIQEREFEIQYRLNSLLEDKKLIEKEYRRVPKASDADKKIKALRESCEELRKEATHRRQEIRVLKEDLSSRQKRLTKDHKELDELFRKEDEVKDELVRLQSVPIQLGKDMEKIGRRMQDIEKKKHSLQEQVQEVVETVKKMEAICEETMEEKEDAIKEVEGKKTLLESKEREFITLTKMHEMNKENEGAAIAERGMLEMSFRNSSSMKQKLHDTLSRMQREREKDFRNFKKMEMQLKIAQESLAQVQAHHERMLLELDAVPKDDGTLLERRRELQREVEMAKRNLSQEKTSTDTEVRMLEQCVAEEDQLFRAQEHYREEVNNLIRMTQLKADEREQKSKDFLKAQARLNNIIAEIKTKDFEIREYTKKQKEIQRQMKEFAKLYDIVRHERNKLVNLVHCARQKTNEIKDKVKMLDNEMEILRNNAVIKERKLQKYQMKYANNLAIKDSIHCDVCKVYQTLQEMKEKREQQLMDVERLTNTLTRIEEEMVQLRKTYEKAVQRRNESGVQLIEREEEVCIFYEKINIQEMMSRNGDIEINVMDEKIRFLNLKLIEKKRQIELSIKMLPMKRTLDADLVVLQIQVCNGRHFFPGRFFILR
;
A
#
# COMPACT_ATOMS: atom_id res chain seq x y z
N MET A 1 -53.45 -0.64 -31.80
CA MET A 1 -52.47 -0.33 -32.85
C MET A 1 -51.49 -1.50 -32.87
N ASN A 2 -51.90 -2.65 -33.42
CA ASN A 2 -52.14 -2.92 -34.85
C ASN A 2 -50.79 -3.14 -35.56
N ASP A 3 -50.54 -4.25 -36.28
CA ASP A 3 -51.41 -5.37 -36.68
C ASP A 3 -50.57 -6.63 -37.04
N THR A 4 -51.23 -7.81 -37.12
CA THR A 4 -50.97 -8.95 -38.07
C THR A 4 -49.60 -9.67 -38.09
N GLU A 5 -49.47 -10.97 -38.44
CA GLU A 5 -50.34 -12.17 -38.45
C GLU A 5 -49.44 -13.42 -38.75
N GLU A 6 -50.03 -14.56 -39.13
CA GLU A 6 -49.41 -15.88 -39.45
C GLU A 6 -49.00 -16.72 -38.21
N GLU A 7 -49.74 -17.77 -37.85
CA GLU A 7 -49.79 -19.11 -38.47
C GLU A 7 -48.42 -19.82 -38.48
N ASN A 8 -48.21 -21.00 -37.88
CA ASN A 8 -49.06 -22.17 -38.02
C ASN A 8 -48.91 -23.22 -36.89
N ASN A 9 -49.79 -24.23 -36.97
CA ASN A 9 -49.99 -25.31 -36.01
C ASN A 9 -49.13 -26.56 -36.35
N SER A 10 -48.48 -27.21 -35.37
CA SER A 10 -48.35 -28.68 -35.32
C SER A 10 -47.59 -29.18 -34.07
N THR A 11 -47.96 -30.38 -33.63
CA THR A 11 -47.61 -30.97 -32.32
C THR A 11 -46.59 -32.10 -32.44
N SER A 12 -46.02 -32.46 -31.28
CA SER A 12 -45.57 -33.80 -30.89
C SER A 12 -44.07 -34.07 -30.87
N ILE A 13 -43.72 -34.69 -29.75
CA ILE A 13 -42.40 -35.14 -29.29
C ILE A 13 -42.35 -36.64 -29.54
N GLU A 14 -41.21 -37.18 -29.98
CA GLU A 14 -40.59 -38.43 -29.50
C GLU A 14 -39.35 -38.76 -30.32
N SER A 15 -38.29 -39.23 -29.66
CA SER A 15 -37.09 -39.78 -30.30
C SER A 15 -36.27 -40.60 -29.30
N GLU A 16 -36.26 -41.92 -29.46
CA GLU A 16 -35.21 -42.82 -28.98
C GLU A 16 -35.18 -44.06 -29.89
N VAL A 17 -34.01 -44.67 -30.08
CA VAL A 17 -33.68 -45.48 -31.29
C VAL A 17 -33.33 -46.93 -30.95
N ASP A 18 -33.69 -47.80 -31.91
CA ASP A 18 -33.52 -49.26 -32.01
C ASP A 18 -32.10 -49.84 -31.77
N SER A 19 -32.04 -51.16 -31.55
CA SER A 19 -31.57 -52.10 -32.60
C SER A 19 -31.65 -53.60 -32.20
N ASP A 20 -32.28 -54.41 -33.05
CA ASP A 20 -31.89 -55.76 -33.56
C ASP A 20 -31.54 -56.93 -32.60
N ALA A 21 -31.80 -58.22 -32.92
CA ALA A 21 -32.56 -58.92 -33.97
C ALA A 21 -32.69 -60.43 -33.57
N ASP A 22 -33.56 -61.24 -34.24
CA ASP A 22 -33.34 -62.71 -34.39
C ASP A 22 -34.38 -63.44 -35.33
N THR A 23 -33.86 -64.04 -36.42
CA THR A 23 -33.77 -65.50 -36.70
C THR A 23 -35.01 -66.43 -37.02
N GLU A 24 -34.89 -67.14 -38.17
CA GLU A 24 -35.42 -68.46 -38.64
C GLU A 24 -36.95 -68.79 -38.69
N VAL A 25 -37.56 -69.21 -39.82
CA VAL A 25 -37.50 -70.46 -40.67
C VAL A 25 -38.41 -71.61 -40.18
N ASP A 26 -39.38 -72.06 -41.01
CA ASP A 26 -39.56 -73.47 -41.48
C ASP A 26 -40.88 -73.69 -42.29
N GLY A 27 -40.97 -74.77 -43.11
CA GLY A 27 -42.24 -75.18 -43.75
C GLY A 27 -42.22 -76.13 -44.99
N GLU A 28 -41.92 -77.41 -44.77
CA GLU A 28 -42.10 -78.61 -45.64
C GLU A 28 -43.55 -78.88 -46.17
N ALA A 29 -43.91 -79.77 -47.12
CA ALA A 29 -43.22 -80.69 -48.07
C ALA A 29 -44.23 -81.36 -49.09
N GLU A 30 -43.74 -82.36 -49.87
CA GLU A 30 -44.44 -83.38 -50.72
C GLU A 30 -45.09 -82.95 -52.06
N SER A 31 -45.23 -83.74 -53.14
CA SER A 31 -44.54 -84.93 -53.75
C SER A 31 -45.15 -85.14 -55.19
N GLY A 32 -44.68 -85.93 -56.17
CA GLY A 32 -43.50 -86.81 -56.36
C GLY A 32 -43.62 -87.65 -57.69
N SER A 33 -42.74 -88.66 -57.87
CA SER A 33 -42.70 -89.74 -58.92
C SER A 33 -42.00 -89.54 -60.29
N GLU A 34 -41.09 -90.48 -60.57
CA GLU A 34 -40.13 -90.73 -61.69
C GLU A 34 -40.79 -91.50 -62.91
N PRO A 35 -40.13 -91.90 -64.05
CA PRO A 35 -38.70 -92.29 -64.18
C PRO A 35 -37.95 -92.23 -65.55
N GLU A 36 -36.72 -92.78 -65.50
CA GLU A 36 -35.81 -93.33 -66.55
C GLU A 36 -34.80 -92.39 -67.28
N LYS A 37 -33.50 -92.66 -67.01
CA LYS A 37 -32.29 -92.02 -67.56
C LYS A 37 -31.87 -92.56 -68.93
N PRO A 38 -31.02 -91.80 -69.66
CA PRO A 38 -29.86 -92.39 -70.34
C PRO A 38 -28.51 -91.73 -69.96
N GLU A 39 -27.55 -92.59 -69.59
CA GLU A 39 -26.09 -92.42 -69.63
C GLU A 39 -25.46 -91.16 -69.00
N ASP A 40 -25.13 -91.25 -67.70
CA ASP A 40 -24.26 -90.29 -67.01
C ASP A 40 -22.84 -90.27 -67.66
N PRO A 41 -22.27 -89.10 -68.02
CA PRO A 41 -20.85 -89.02 -68.33
C PRO A 41 -20.03 -89.36 -67.08
N VAL A 42 -18.95 -90.13 -67.27
CA VAL A 42 -18.11 -90.63 -66.16
C VAL A 42 -17.49 -89.47 -65.40
N TYR A 43 -18.08 -89.11 -64.26
CA TYR A 43 -17.42 -88.32 -63.25
C TYR A 43 -16.16 -89.07 -62.82
N ALA A 44 -15.00 -88.47 -63.10
CA ALA A 44 -13.76 -88.90 -62.46
C ALA A 44 -13.93 -88.64 -60.96
N MET A 45 -14.26 -89.69 -60.19
CA MET A 45 -14.26 -89.60 -58.73
C MET A 45 -12.88 -89.14 -58.30
N ALA A 46 -12.81 -87.92 -57.76
CA ALA A 46 -11.60 -87.42 -57.14
C ALA A 46 -11.14 -88.45 -56.10
N PRO A 47 -9.83 -88.77 -56.01
CA PRO A 47 -9.33 -89.61 -54.94
C PRO A 47 -9.82 -89.03 -53.61
N THR A 48 -10.42 -89.87 -52.76
CA THR A 48 -10.76 -89.48 -51.40
C THR A 48 -9.47 -89.27 -50.62
N VAL A 49 -8.89 -88.07 -50.73
CA VAL A 49 -7.77 -87.65 -49.91
C VAL A 49 -8.33 -87.46 -48.50
N ASN A 50 -7.99 -88.39 -47.62
CA ASN A 50 -8.35 -88.32 -46.20
C ASN A 50 -7.47 -87.26 -45.52
N THR A 51 -7.68 -85.98 -45.84
CA THR A 51 -6.96 -84.83 -45.25
C THR A 51 -7.47 -84.56 -43.83
N GLN A 52 -7.22 -85.50 -42.93
CA GLN A 52 -7.18 -85.22 -41.50
C GLN A 52 -5.72 -84.98 -41.08
N ASP A 53 -5.49 -83.83 -40.48
CA ASP A 53 -4.39 -83.49 -39.57
C ASP A 53 -2.91 -83.35 -40.05
N GLU A 54 -2.58 -83.43 -41.35
CA GLU A 54 -1.18 -83.20 -41.78
C GLU A 54 -0.83 -81.75 -42.19
N SER A 55 -1.79 -80.89 -42.51
CA SER A 55 -1.54 -79.49 -42.93
C SER A 55 -1.18 -78.53 -41.79
N ALA A 56 -1.03 -79.02 -40.56
CA ALA A 56 -0.77 -78.23 -39.35
C ALA A 56 0.38 -78.79 -38.49
N ILE A 57 1.25 -79.63 -39.07
CA ILE A 57 2.44 -80.16 -38.39
C ILE A 57 3.61 -79.21 -38.63
N ASP A 58 4.05 -78.52 -37.57
CA ASP A 58 5.26 -77.71 -37.56
C ASP A 58 6.48 -78.52 -38.04
N VAL A 59 7.22 -78.02 -39.04
CA VAL A 59 8.27 -78.76 -39.76
C VAL A 59 9.37 -79.25 -38.83
N ASP A 60 9.67 -78.48 -37.78
CA ASP A 60 10.66 -78.84 -36.75
C ASP A 60 10.20 -80.00 -35.84
N SER A 61 8.89 -80.29 -35.78
CA SER A 61 8.28 -81.40 -35.05
C SER A 61 8.19 -82.70 -35.87
N CYS A 62 8.51 -82.66 -37.16
CA CYS A 62 8.39 -83.82 -38.03
C CYS A 62 9.34 -84.97 -37.63
N PRO A 63 8.90 -86.25 -37.65
CA PRO A 63 9.76 -87.41 -37.41
C PRO A 63 11.06 -87.42 -38.26
N ALA A 64 11.03 -86.90 -39.48
CA ALA A 64 12.23 -86.77 -40.32
C ALA A 64 13.27 -85.79 -39.73
N PHE A 65 12.81 -84.68 -39.15
CA PHE A 65 13.68 -83.71 -38.47
C PHE A 65 14.21 -84.26 -37.14
N LEU A 66 13.38 -85.01 -36.41
CA LEU A 66 13.78 -85.70 -35.18
C LEU A 66 14.88 -86.75 -35.45
N CYS A 67 14.68 -87.66 -36.40
CA CYS A 67 15.71 -88.64 -36.79
C CYS A 67 17.00 -87.98 -37.34
N LEU A 68 16.90 -86.86 -38.06
CA LEU A 68 18.09 -86.11 -38.50
C LEU A 68 18.84 -85.45 -37.32
N ASN A 69 18.12 -84.99 -36.29
CA ASN A 69 18.72 -84.52 -35.04
C ASN A 69 19.37 -85.67 -34.25
N GLU A 70 18.72 -86.83 -34.14
CA GLU A 70 19.27 -88.00 -33.45
C GLU A 70 20.54 -88.53 -34.13
N LEU A 71 20.56 -88.63 -35.46
CA LEU A 71 21.75 -89.04 -36.22
C LEU A 71 22.91 -88.04 -36.08
N PHE A 72 22.61 -86.76 -35.86
CA PHE A 72 23.59 -85.73 -35.50
C PHE A 72 24.12 -85.92 -34.07
N TYR A 73 23.25 -86.07 -33.08
CA TYR A 73 23.64 -86.30 -31.68
C TYR A 73 24.41 -87.62 -31.48
N ALA A 74 24.08 -88.65 -32.26
CA ALA A 74 24.82 -89.91 -32.33
C ALA A 74 26.17 -89.81 -33.09
N GLY A 75 26.55 -88.62 -33.59
CA GLY A 75 27.82 -88.37 -34.27
C GLY A 75 27.95 -89.01 -35.65
N LYS A 76 26.88 -89.58 -36.23
CA LYS A 76 26.92 -90.33 -37.49
C LYS A 76 26.95 -89.43 -38.73
N ILE A 77 26.50 -88.18 -38.61
CA ILE A 77 26.51 -87.18 -39.69
C ILE A 77 26.97 -85.80 -39.18
N PRO A 78 27.78 -85.06 -39.95
CA PRO A 78 28.22 -83.72 -39.56
C PRO A 78 27.10 -82.68 -39.68
N GLY A 79 27.10 -81.67 -38.81
CA GLY A 79 26.02 -80.67 -38.70
C GLY A 79 25.74 -79.88 -39.99
N THR A 80 26.75 -79.65 -40.83
CA THR A 80 26.58 -79.04 -42.17
C THR A 80 25.71 -79.90 -43.09
N ARG A 81 25.85 -81.24 -43.02
CA ARG A 81 25.04 -82.17 -43.80
C ARG A 81 23.62 -82.29 -43.23
N VAL A 82 23.46 -82.18 -41.91
CA VAL A 82 22.14 -82.13 -41.25
C VAL A 82 21.37 -80.90 -41.69
N ALA A 83 22.01 -79.72 -41.69
CA ALA A 83 21.40 -78.48 -42.17
C ALA A 83 21.02 -78.55 -43.66
N GLU A 84 21.87 -79.13 -44.52
CA GLU A 84 21.56 -79.34 -45.94
C GLU A 84 20.36 -80.28 -46.15
N LEU A 85 20.29 -81.38 -45.38
CA LEU A 85 19.19 -82.34 -45.45
C LEU A 85 17.87 -81.77 -44.89
N LYS A 86 17.94 -81.02 -43.80
CA LYS A 86 16.80 -80.27 -43.26
C LYS A 86 16.28 -79.26 -44.27
N ALA A 87 17.14 -78.42 -44.84
CA ALA A 87 16.72 -77.44 -45.86
C ALA A 87 16.10 -78.09 -47.11
N LYS A 88 16.60 -79.26 -47.53
CA LYS A 88 16.00 -80.05 -48.62
C LYS A 88 14.63 -80.63 -48.24
N TYR A 89 14.46 -81.06 -46.99
CA TYR A 89 13.17 -81.55 -46.50
C TYR A 89 12.16 -80.41 -46.33
N THR A 90 12.56 -79.25 -45.80
CA THR A 90 11.70 -78.04 -45.75
C THR A 90 11.26 -77.65 -47.16
N LEU A 91 12.18 -77.56 -48.13
CA LEU A 91 11.83 -77.27 -49.52
C LEU A 91 10.83 -78.30 -50.10
N LEU A 92 11.01 -79.60 -49.79
CA LEU A 92 10.08 -80.64 -50.23
C LEU A 92 8.70 -80.49 -49.57
N HIS A 93 8.66 -80.19 -48.27
CA HIS A 93 7.43 -79.93 -47.53
C HIS A 93 6.70 -78.68 -48.06
N ASP A 94 7.41 -77.56 -48.28
CA ASP A 94 6.86 -76.34 -48.87
C ASP A 94 6.30 -76.61 -50.29
N THR A 95 6.96 -77.44 -51.10
CA THR A 95 6.42 -77.86 -52.41
C THR A 95 5.22 -78.79 -52.29
N LEU A 96 5.12 -79.61 -51.24
CA LEU A 96 3.96 -80.46 -50.98
C LEU A 96 2.76 -79.63 -50.52
N VAL A 97 2.97 -78.69 -49.60
CA VAL A 97 1.93 -77.75 -49.12
C VAL A 97 1.41 -76.91 -50.27
N SER A 98 2.28 -76.29 -51.07
CA SER A 98 1.84 -75.51 -52.24
C SER A 98 1.17 -76.35 -53.33
N LEU A 99 1.55 -77.64 -53.49
CA LEU A 99 0.81 -78.57 -54.34
C LEU A 99 -0.59 -78.87 -53.78
N GLN A 100 -0.72 -79.15 -52.48
CA GLN A 100 -2.01 -79.37 -51.80
C GLN A 100 -2.90 -78.13 -51.87
N GLU A 101 -2.35 -76.92 -51.65
CA GLU A 101 -3.06 -75.66 -51.86
C GLU A 101 -3.54 -75.50 -53.31
N SER A 102 -2.70 -75.84 -54.29
CA SER A 102 -3.08 -75.80 -55.71
C SER A 102 -4.16 -76.83 -56.07
N GLU A 103 -4.12 -78.02 -55.46
CA GLU A 103 -5.15 -79.06 -55.63
C GLU A 103 -6.48 -78.62 -55.00
N ILE A 104 -6.43 -78.02 -53.80
CA ILE A 104 -7.60 -77.42 -53.15
C ILE A 104 -8.18 -76.29 -54.01
N GLN A 105 -7.34 -75.42 -54.58
CA GLN A 105 -7.78 -74.37 -55.52
C GLN A 105 -8.43 -74.97 -56.78
N LEU A 106 -7.82 -75.97 -57.40
CA LEU A 106 -8.38 -76.66 -58.56
C LEU A 106 -9.70 -77.38 -58.25
N LEU A 107 -9.86 -77.92 -57.04
CA LEU A 107 -11.12 -78.51 -56.57
C LEU A 107 -12.20 -77.45 -56.26
N GLN A 108 -11.80 -76.26 -55.77
CA GLN A 108 -12.70 -75.11 -55.60
C GLN A 108 -13.15 -74.56 -56.95
N ASP A 109 -12.22 -74.39 -57.91
CA ASP A 109 -12.52 -73.99 -59.28
C ASP A 109 -13.38 -75.04 -60.00
N ALA A 110 -13.12 -76.33 -59.83
CA ALA A 110 -13.98 -77.40 -60.35
C ALA A 110 -15.41 -77.29 -59.80
N LYS A 111 -15.59 -77.17 -58.49
CA LYS A 111 -16.91 -76.93 -57.87
C LYS A 111 -17.58 -75.67 -58.40
N ARG A 112 -16.82 -74.58 -58.58
CA ARG A 112 -17.31 -73.32 -59.14
C ARG A 112 -17.76 -73.48 -60.60
N PHE A 113 -16.99 -74.20 -61.42
CA PHE A 113 -17.36 -74.49 -62.80
C PHE A 113 -18.56 -75.43 -62.89
N THR A 114 -18.70 -76.42 -62.00
CA THR A 114 -19.92 -77.25 -61.89
C THR A 114 -21.12 -76.38 -61.55
N LEU A 115 -21.03 -75.50 -60.55
CA LEU A 115 -22.11 -74.54 -60.22
C LEU A 115 -22.43 -73.58 -61.38
N GLN A 116 -21.43 -73.15 -62.15
CA GLN A 116 -21.65 -72.32 -63.33
C GLN A 116 -22.31 -73.10 -64.48
N LEU A 117 -21.97 -74.38 -64.66
CA LEU A 117 -22.64 -75.25 -65.63
C LEU A 117 -24.08 -75.52 -65.20
N GLU A 118 -24.34 -75.86 -63.93
CA GLU A 118 -25.70 -76.01 -63.38
C GLU A 118 -26.54 -74.72 -63.55
N GLN A 119 -25.94 -73.54 -63.35
CA GLN A 119 -26.59 -72.25 -63.61
C GLN A 119 -26.90 -72.04 -65.10
N GLN A 120 -25.97 -72.37 -65.99
CA GLN A 120 -26.17 -72.27 -67.44
C GLN A 120 -27.18 -73.30 -67.96
N GLU A 121 -27.20 -74.51 -67.41
CA GLU A 121 -28.21 -75.54 -67.67
C GLU A 121 -29.60 -75.06 -67.20
N GLN A 122 -29.71 -74.46 -66.00
CA GLN A 122 -30.96 -73.82 -65.57
C GLN A 122 -31.38 -72.62 -66.42
N GLU A 123 -30.45 -71.84 -66.97
CA GLU A 123 -30.76 -70.75 -67.91
C GLU A 123 -31.20 -71.29 -69.28
N LEU A 124 -30.61 -72.38 -69.75
CA LEU A 124 -31.04 -73.11 -70.94
C LEU A 124 -32.42 -73.75 -70.73
N GLU A 125 -32.66 -74.44 -69.61
CA GLU A 125 -33.98 -74.95 -69.26
C GLU A 125 -35.02 -73.83 -69.20
N LYS A 126 -34.71 -72.67 -68.62
CA LYS A 126 -35.63 -71.50 -68.64
C LYS A 126 -35.89 -70.97 -70.05
N ALA A 127 -34.92 -71.09 -70.96
CA ALA A 127 -35.08 -70.71 -72.37
C ALA A 127 -35.88 -71.76 -73.17
N GLU A 128 -35.78 -73.05 -72.81
CA GLU A 128 -36.52 -74.17 -73.40
C GLU A 128 -37.94 -74.35 -72.81
N GLN A 129 -38.17 -73.94 -71.56
CA GLN A 129 -39.48 -73.90 -70.88
C GLN A 129 -40.44 -72.82 -71.42
N PHE A 130 -40.33 -72.47 -72.70
CA PHE A 130 -41.33 -71.67 -73.40
C PHE A 130 -42.48 -72.58 -73.91
N PRO A 131 -43.75 -72.13 -73.95
CA PRO A 131 -44.86 -73.05 -74.23
C PRO A 131 -44.91 -73.59 -75.67
N GLU A 132 -44.24 -74.72 -75.94
CA GLU A 132 -44.39 -75.49 -77.20
C GLU A 132 -45.79 -76.10 -77.36
N SER A 133 -46.63 -76.05 -76.32
CA SER A 133 -48.00 -76.57 -76.28
C SER A 133 -49.03 -75.85 -77.17
N SER A 134 -48.61 -74.87 -77.98
CA SER A 134 -49.44 -74.33 -79.06
C SER A 134 -48.68 -74.27 -80.39
N THR A 135 -48.99 -75.19 -81.30
CA THR A 135 -48.43 -75.31 -82.65
C THR A 135 -48.99 -74.26 -83.64
N SER A 136 -49.17 -73.03 -83.15
CA SER A 136 -49.45 -71.84 -83.95
C SER A 136 -48.35 -71.63 -85.01
N GLU A 137 -48.72 -71.13 -86.20
CA GLU A 137 -47.74 -70.75 -87.23
C GLU A 137 -46.71 -69.75 -86.70
N LEU A 138 -47.10 -68.90 -85.75
CA LEU A 138 -46.22 -67.94 -85.09
C LEU A 138 -45.12 -68.62 -84.25
N SER A 139 -45.41 -69.78 -83.66
CA SER A 139 -44.42 -70.61 -82.96
C SER A 139 -43.48 -71.30 -83.96
N LYS A 140 -44.02 -71.89 -85.03
CA LYS A 140 -43.20 -72.50 -86.11
C LYS A 140 -42.29 -71.48 -86.80
N LEU A 141 -42.80 -70.29 -87.10
CA LEU A 141 -42.03 -69.21 -87.71
C LEU A 141 -40.97 -68.67 -86.76
N ARG A 142 -41.23 -68.64 -85.44
CA ARG A 142 -40.24 -68.28 -84.42
C ARG A 142 -39.18 -69.36 -84.22
N GLN A 143 -39.54 -70.64 -84.30
CA GLN A 143 -38.57 -71.76 -84.27
C GLN A 143 -37.70 -71.76 -85.54
N GLN A 144 -38.28 -71.51 -86.71
CA GLN A 144 -37.52 -71.30 -87.95
C GLN A 144 -36.62 -70.06 -87.86
N TYR A 145 -37.12 -68.95 -87.32
CA TYR A 145 -36.31 -67.75 -87.08
C TYR A 145 -35.15 -68.03 -86.13
N LEU A 146 -35.36 -68.72 -85.01
CA LEU A 146 -34.29 -69.10 -84.07
C LEU A 146 -33.28 -70.06 -84.71
N ARG A 147 -33.73 -71.04 -85.51
CA ARG A 147 -32.81 -71.90 -86.28
C ARG A 147 -31.99 -71.10 -87.28
N TYR A 148 -32.62 -70.26 -88.09
CA TYR A 148 -31.90 -69.40 -89.04
C TYR A 148 -31.03 -68.34 -88.36
N PHE A 149 -31.40 -67.85 -87.18
CA PHE A 149 -30.60 -66.90 -86.40
C PHE A 149 -29.39 -67.59 -85.78
N ASN A 150 -29.53 -68.80 -85.25
CA ASN A 150 -28.41 -69.60 -84.74
C ASN A 150 -27.50 -70.09 -85.88
N GLU A 151 -28.06 -70.52 -87.02
CA GLU A 151 -27.30 -70.82 -88.23
C GLU A 151 -26.58 -69.56 -88.75
N TYR A 152 -27.25 -68.41 -88.77
CA TYR A 152 -26.64 -67.13 -89.16
C TYR A 152 -25.50 -66.74 -88.22
N ASN A 153 -25.67 -66.84 -86.90
CA ASN A 153 -24.62 -66.55 -85.93
C ASN A 153 -23.45 -67.53 -86.07
N ALA A 154 -23.71 -68.83 -86.21
CA ALA A 154 -22.66 -69.83 -86.46
C ALA A 154 -21.97 -69.63 -87.83
N ILE A 155 -22.67 -69.10 -88.83
CA ILE A 155 -22.10 -68.68 -90.12
C ILE A 155 -21.28 -67.39 -89.95
N GLN A 156 -21.72 -66.41 -89.14
CA GLN A 156 -20.95 -65.20 -88.83
C GLN A 156 -19.69 -65.51 -88.02
N GLU A 157 -19.76 -66.42 -87.06
CA GLU A 157 -18.60 -66.90 -86.29
C GLU A 157 -17.63 -67.64 -87.21
N ARG A 158 -18.12 -68.56 -88.06
CA ARG A 158 -17.29 -69.19 -89.09
C ARG A 158 -16.75 -68.20 -90.11
N GLU A 159 -17.51 -67.18 -90.49
CA GLU A 159 -17.04 -66.12 -91.37
C GLU A 159 -15.94 -65.32 -90.66
N PHE A 160 -16.11 -64.99 -89.39
CA PHE A 160 -15.09 -64.30 -88.59
C PHE A 160 -13.83 -65.16 -88.42
N GLU A 161 -13.95 -66.46 -88.14
CA GLU A 161 -12.83 -67.41 -88.11
C GLU A 161 -12.15 -67.54 -89.47
N ILE A 162 -12.93 -67.64 -90.57
CA ILE A 162 -12.41 -67.73 -91.93
C ILE A 162 -11.77 -66.40 -92.33
N GLN A 163 -12.31 -65.24 -91.95
CA GLN A 163 -11.73 -63.92 -92.19
C GLN A 163 -10.46 -63.73 -91.35
N TYR A 164 -10.44 -64.15 -90.08
CA TYR A 164 -9.25 -64.13 -89.23
C TYR A 164 -8.16 -65.04 -89.79
N ARG A 165 -8.51 -66.26 -90.19
CA ARG A 165 -7.60 -67.23 -90.81
C ARG A 165 -7.16 -66.79 -92.20
N LEU A 166 -8.01 -66.14 -92.97
CA LEU A 166 -7.67 -65.51 -94.26
C LEU A 166 -6.74 -64.32 -94.03
N ASN A 167 -6.97 -63.49 -93.01
CA ASN A 167 -6.08 -62.39 -92.66
C ASN A 167 -4.71 -62.90 -92.19
N SER A 168 -4.67 -63.90 -91.31
CA SER A 168 -3.44 -64.60 -90.92
C SER A 168 -2.72 -65.21 -92.14
N LEU A 169 -3.43 -65.93 -93.02
CA LEU A 169 -2.83 -66.49 -94.25
C LEU A 169 -2.44 -65.41 -95.28
N LEU A 170 -3.10 -64.25 -95.30
CA LEU A 170 -2.73 -63.10 -96.11
C LEU A 170 -1.53 -62.35 -95.51
N GLU A 171 -1.37 -62.34 -94.19
CA GLU A 171 -0.19 -61.84 -93.50
C GLU A 171 1.00 -62.78 -93.70
N ASP A 172 0.81 -64.08 -93.55
CA ASP A 172 1.80 -65.11 -93.89
C ASP A 172 2.18 -65.03 -95.37
N LYS A 173 1.20 -64.88 -96.29
CA LYS A 173 1.48 -64.64 -97.70
C LYS A 173 2.22 -63.31 -97.93
N LYS A 174 1.86 -62.22 -97.25
CA LYS A 174 2.59 -60.93 -97.31
C LYS A 174 4.00 -61.06 -96.73
N LEU A 175 4.21 -61.88 -95.71
CA LEU A 175 5.51 -62.20 -95.13
C LEU A 175 6.34 -63.03 -96.11
N ILE A 176 5.79 -64.10 -96.67
CA ILE A 176 6.45 -64.94 -97.69
C ILE A 176 6.72 -64.14 -98.97
N GLU A 177 5.82 -63.26 -99.41
CA GLU A 177 6.08 -62.34 -100.53
C GLU A 177 7.14 -61.27 -100.18
N LYS A 178 7.19 -60.79 -98.93
CA LYS A 178 8.28 -59.91 -98.45
C LYS A 178 9.62 -60.66 -98.42
N GLU A 179 9.64 -61.92 -97.96
CA GLU A 179 10.82 -62.79 -97.95
C GLU A 179 11.28 -63.12 -99.38
N TYR A 180 10.35 -63.45 -100.29
CA TYR A 180 10.63 -63.69 -101.70
C TYR A 180 11.16 -62.42 -102.40
N ARG A 181 10.61 -61.23 -102.09
CA ARG A 181 11.15 -59.93 -102.53
C ARG A 181 12.44 -59.52 -101.79
N ARG A 182 12.78 -60.17 -100.67
CA ARG A 182 14.05 -59.96 -99.93
C ARG A 182 15.20 -60.77 -100.53
N VAL A 183 14.94 -61.83 -101.30
CA VAL A 183 15.97 -62.56 -102.08
C VAL A 183 16.50 -61.66 -103.20
N PRO A 184 17.73 -61.10 -103.10
CA PRO A 184 18.21 -60.16 -104.10
C PRO A 184 18.75 -60.90 -105.32
N LYS A 185 18.51 -60.36 -106.52
CA LYS A 185 19.35 -60.71 -107.68
C LYS A 185 20.77 -60.23 -107.39
N ALA A 186 21.79 -61.01 -107.75
CA ALA A 186 23.15 -60.92 -107.19
C ALA A 186 23.74 -59.49 -107.08
N SER A 187 23.51 -58.62 -108.07
CA SER A 187 24.01 -57.23 -108.06
C SER A 187 23.47 -56.32 -106.94
N ASP A 188 22.31 -56.62 -106.36
CA ASP A 188 21.70 -55.77 -105.31
C ASP A 188 22.02 -56.28 -103.90
N ALA A 189 22.47 -57.54 -103.77
CA ALA A 189 22.99 -58.08 -102.51
C ALA A 189 24.25 -57.30 -102.06
N ASP A 190 25.21 -57.07 -102.95
CA ASP A 190 26.47 -56.40 -102.62
C ASP A 190 26.28 -54.94 -102.16
N LYS A 191 25.38 -54.19 -102.82
CA LYS A 191 25.03 -52.82 -102.40
C LYS A 191 24.42 -52.81 -101.00
N LYS A 192 23.55 -53.79 -100.71
CA LYS A 192 22.88 -53.92 -99.42
C LYS A 192 23.83 -54.37 -98.30
N ILE A 193 24.79 -55.25 -98.61
CA ILE A 193 25.88 -55.64 -97.71
C ILE A 193 26.76 -54.42 -97.38
N LYS A 194 27.08 -53.56 -98.36
CA LYS A 194 27.87 -52.35 -98.12
C LYS A 194 27.14 -51.35 -97.22
N ALA A 195 25.88 -51.05 -97.51
CA ALA A 195 25.05 -50.17 -96.67
C ALA A 195 24.85 -50.73 -95.24
N LEU A 196 24.69 -52.05 -95.08
CA LEU A 196 24.62 -52.69 -93.76
C LEU A 196 25.95 -52.60 -93.00
N ARG A 197 27.11 -52.67 -93.67
CA ARG A 197 28.42 -52.45 -93.03
C ARG A 197 28.56 -51.01 -92.53
N GLU A 198 28.19 -50.03 -93.36
CA GLU A 198 28.20 -48.61 -93.01
C GLU A 198 27.28 -48.34 -91.81
N SER A 199 26.05 -48.86 -91.82
CA SER A 199 25.12 -48.78 -90.67
C SER A 199 25.63 -49.49 -89.41
N CYS A 200 26.25 -50.66 -89.54
CA CYS A 200 26.91 -51.34 -88.40
C CYS A 200 28.08 -50.52 -87.84
N GLU A 201 28.77 -49.74 -88.67
CA GLU A 201 29.89 -48.89 -88.26
C GLU A 201 29.41 -47.58 -87.61
N GLU A 202 28.28 -47.03 -88.05
CA GLU A 202 27.55 -45.96 -87.36
C GLU A 202 27.02 -46.42 -85.99
N LEU A 203 26.34 -47.57 -85.91
CA LEU A 203 25.88 -48.15 -84.64
C LEU A 203 27.05 -48.47 -83.70
N ARG A 204 28.22 -48.85 -84.23
CA ARG A 204 29.45 -48.98 -83.41
C ARG A 204 29.93 -47.65 -82.88
N LYS A 205 29.93 -46.58 -83.69
CA LYS A 205 30.27 -45.21 -83.27
C LYS A 205 29.30 -44.71 -82.20
N GLU A 206 27.99 -44.88 -82.38
CA GLU A 206 26.99 -44.55 -81.34
C GLU A 206 27.23 -45.39 -80.08
N ALA A 207 27.41 -46.71 -80.18
CA ALA A 207 27.68 -47.56 -79.02
C ALA A 207 29.00 -47.21 -78.30
N THR A 208 30.00 -46.63 -78.99
CA THR A 208 31.17 -46.04 -78.32
C THR A 208 30.86 -44.68 -77.69
N HIS A 209 30.04 -43.85 -78.33
CA HIS A 209 29.62 -42.54 -77.82
C HIS A 209 28.78 -42.70 -76.54
N ARG A 210 27.73 -43.53 -76.56
CA ARG A 210 26.91 -43.88 -75.38
C ARG A 210 27.73 -44.46 -74.23
N ARG A 211 28.75 -45.28 -74.53
CA ARG A 211 29.68 -45.80 -73.50
C ARG A 211 30.54 -44.69 -72.90
N GLN A 212 30.96 -43.71 -73.69
CA GLN A 212 31.68 -42.53 -73.21
C GLN A 212 30.76 -41.62 -72.38
N GLU A 213 29.52 -41.38 -72.80
CA GLU A 213 28.49 -40.65 -72.03
C GLU A 213 28.24 -41.33 -70.67
N ILE A 214 28.01 -42.65 -70.65
CA ILE A 214 27.83 -43.42 -69.40
C ILE A 214 29.06 -43.31 -68.49
N ARG A 215 30.27 -43.22 -69.07
CA ARG A 215 31.50 -43.02 -68.29
C ARG A 215 31.55 -41.64 -67.64
N VAL A 216 31.29 -40.58 -68.42
CA VAL A 216 31.22 -39.19 -67.92
C VAL A 216 30.13 -39.06 -66.87
N LEU A 217 28.93 -39.60 -67.10
CA LEU A 217 27.82 -39.59 -66.13
C LEU A 217 28.16 -40.35 -64.83
N LYS A 218 28.94 -41.43 -64.90
CA LYS A 218 29.43 -42.13 -63.68
C LYS A 218 30.49 -41.33 -62.94
N GLU A 219 31.37 -40.64 -63.65
CA GLU A 219 32.39 -39.74 -63.08
C GLU A 219 31.72 -38.51 -62.43
N ASP A 220 30.69 -37.93 -63.06
CA ASP A 220 29.84 -36.87 -62.52
C ASP A 220 29.03 -37.31 -61.31
N LEU A 221 28.46 -38.53 -61.33
CA LEU A 221 27.74 -39.07 -60.17
C LEU A 221 28.72 -39.31 -59.01
N SER A 222 29.93 -39.80 -59.29
CA SER A 222 30.99 -39.95 -58.27
C SER A 222 31.44 -38.59 -57.71
N SER A 223 31.60 -37.57 -58.55
CA SER A 223 32.00 -36.22 -58.12
C SER A 223 30.90 -35.54 -57.29
N ARG A 224 29.63 -35.67 -57.70
CA ARG A 224 28.46 -35.24 -56.92
C ARG A 224 28.38 -35.97 -55.58
N GLN A 225 28.56 -37.29 -55.54
CA GLN A 225 28.55 -38.06 -54.28
C GLN A 225 29.67 -37.62 -53.32
N LYS A 226 30.87 -37.35 -53.85
CA LYS A 226 31.98 -36.79 -53.05
C LYS A 226 31.67 -35.39 -52.51
N ARG A 227 30.99 -34.56 -53.30
CA ARG A 227 30.54 -33.23 -52.86
C ARG A 227 29.47 -33.35 -51.76
N LEU A 228 28.47 -34.19 -51.97
CA LEU A 228 27.39 -34.44 -51.01
C LEU A 228 27.91 -34.99 -49.66
N THR A 229 28.95 -35.84 -49.67
CA THR A 229 29.63 -36.28 -48.43
C THR A 229 30.55 -35.23 -47.79
N LYS A 230 30.98 -34.20 -48.52
CA LYS A 230 31.68 -33.02 -47.98
C LYS A 230 30.68 -32.06 -47.35
N ASP A 231 29.59 -31.77 -48.06
CA ASP A 231 28.49 -30.92 -47.61
C ASP A 231 27.82 -31.49 -46.34
N HIS A 232 27.68 -32.82 -46.22
CA HIS A 232 27.24 -33.48 -44.96
C HIS A 232 28.21 -33.24 -43.79
N LYS A 233 29.52 -33.33 -44.00
CA LYS A 233 30.50 -33.08 -42.93
C LYS A 233 30.51 -31.62 -42.50
N GLU A 234 30.34 -30.70 -43.43
CA GLU A 234 30.19 -29.28 -43.14
C GLU A 234 28.91 -28.99 -42.36
N LEU A 235 27.81 -29.70 -42.66
CA LEU A 235 26.57 -29.65 -41.90
C LEU A 235 26.73 -30.21 -40.48
N ASP A 236 27.39 -31.36 -40.31
CA ASP A 236 27.72 -31.93 -38.99
C ASP A 236 28.60 -30.98 -38.14
N GLU A 237 29.57 -30.30 -38.77
CA GLU A 237 30.38 -29.27 -38.11
C GLU A 237 29.57 -28.02 -37.74
N LEU A 238 28.56 -27.65 -38.54
CA LEU A 238 27.65 -26.54 -38.21
C LEU A 238 26.74 -26.90 -37.04
N PHE A 239 26.19 -28.12 -36.99
CA PHE A 239 25.41 -28.59 -35.83
C PHE A 239 26.24 -28.60 -34.54
N ARG A 240 27.50 -29.06 -34.58
CA ARG A 240 28.39 -28.98 -33.41
C ARG A 240 28.60 -27.55 -32.93
N LYS A 241 28.82 -26.60 -33.85
CA LYS A 241 28.94 -25.17 -33.52
C LYS A 241 27.63 -24.59 -32.97
N GLU A 242 26.48 -25.04 -33.47
CA GLU A 242 25.17 -24.66 -32.95
C GLU A 242 25.00 -25.11 -31.49
N ASP A 243 25.38 -26.35 -31.18
CA ASP A 243 25.31 -26.89 -29.82
C ASP A 243 26.34 -26.24 -28.87
N GLU A 244 27.57 -25.97 -29.34
CA GLU A 244 28.56 -25.17 -28.59
C GLU A 244 28.01 -23.76 -28.24
N VAL A 245 27.33 -23.11 -29.18
CA VAL A 245 26.70 -21.79 -28.97
C VAL A 245 25.46 -21.88 -28.07
N LYS A 246 24.66 -22.94 -28.14
CA LYS A 246 23.56 -23.19 -27.17
C LYS A 246 24.10 -23.35 -25.75
N ASP A 247 25.18 -24.11 -25.58
CA ASP A 247 25.86 -24.29 -24.30
C ASP A 247 26.44 -22.97 -23.77
N GLU A 248 27.05 -22.15 -24.63
CA GLU A 248 27.47 -20.79 -24.26
C GLU A 248 26.29 -19.89 -23.88
N LEU A 249 25.17 -19.95 -24.61
CA LEU A 249 23.98 -19.19 -24.31
C LEU A 249 23.39 -19.56 -22.94
N VAL A 250 23.31 -20.86 -22.61
CA VAL A 250 22.85 -21.34 -21.29
C VAL A 250 23.79 -20.88 -20.18
N ARG A 251 25.12 -20.97 -20.39
CA ARG A 251 26.12 -20.43 -19.45
C ARG A 251 25.92 -18.92 -19.23
N LEU A 252 25.78 -18.15 -20.31
CA LEU A 252 25.59 -16.70 -20.27
C LEU A 252 24.23 -16.30 -19.65
N GLN A 253 23.17 -17.08 -19.86
CA GLN A 253 21.84 -16.82 -19.30
C GLN A 253 21.81 -16.93 -17.76
N SER A 254 22.72 -17.71 -17.16
CA SER A 254 22.90 -17.77 -15.70
C SER A 254 23.53 -16.50 -15.11
N VAL A 255 24.31 -15.75 -15.90
CA VAL A 255 25.08 -14.58 -15.43
C VAL A 255 24.18 -13.42 -15.01
N PRO A 256 23.15 -12.98 -15.79
CA PRO A 256 22.18 -11.99 -15.34
C PRO A 256 21.43 -12.36 -14.07
N ILE A 257 21.13 -13.65 -13.85
CA ILE A 257 20.45 -14.12 -12.64
C ILE A 257 21.36 -13.99 -11.41
N GLN A 258 22.65 -14.33 -11.56
CA GLN A 258 23.63 -14.19 -10.50
C GLN A 258 23.94 -12.71 -10.21
N LEU A 259 24.14 -11.90 -11.25
CA LEU A 259 24.30 -10.45 -11.14
C LEU A 259 23.07 -9.79 -10.51
N GLY A 260 21.85 -10.23 -10.82
CA GLY A 260 20.63 -9.75 -10.17
C GLY A 260 20.61 -10.03 -8.66
N LYS A 261 20.97 -11.26 -8.25
CA LYS A 261 21.10 -11.62 -6.82
C LYS A 261 22.18 -10.81 -6.12
N ASP A 262 23.30 -10.53 -6.78
CA ASP A 262 24.40 -9.76 -6.18
C ASP A 262 24.10 -8.25 -6.17
N MET A 263 23.41 -7.71 -7.19
CA MET A 263 22.83 -6.36 -7.16
C MET A 263 21.77 -6.22 -6.06
N GLU A 264 20.94 -7.23 -5.80
CA GLU A 264 20.04 -7.21 -4.64
C GLU A 264 20.80 -7.18 -3.31
N LYS A 265 21.84 -8.00 -3.13
CA LYS A 265 22.68 -7.99 -1.91
C LYS A 265 23.35 -6.62 -1.72
N ILE A 266 23.87 -6.03 -2.79
CA ILE A 266 24.48 -4.69 -2.78
C ILE A 266 23.41 -3.63 -2.50
N GLY A 267 22.23 -3.72 -3.11
CA GLY A 267 21.10 -2.80 -2.91
C GLY A 267 20.56 -2.82 -1.48
N ARG A 268 20.41 -4.00 -0.87
CA ARG A 268 20.06 -4.15 0.56
C ARG A 268 21.14 -3.53 1.45
N ARG A 269 22.42 -3.83 1.20
CA ARG A 269 23.56 -3.21 1.92
C ARG A 269 23.59 -1.69 1.76
N MET A 270 23.33 -1.15 0.56
CA MET A 270 23.20 0.29 0.34
C MET A 270 22.04 0.86 1.13
N GLN A 271 20.84 0.28 1.07
CA GLN A 271 19.70 0.77 1.87
C GLN A 271 19.99 0.76 3.37
N ASP A 272 20.67 -0.25 3.90
CA ASP A 272 21.00 -0.30 5.32
C ASP A 272 22.10 0.70 5.71
N ILE A 273 23.06 0.97 4.81
CA ILE A 273 24.02 2.07 4.97
C ILE A 273 23.33 3.43 4.85
N GLU A 274 22.36 3.60 3.93
CA GLU A 274 21.60 4.83 3.71
C GLU A 274 20.70 5.15 4.90
N LYS A 275 20.05 4.13 5.49
CA LYS A 275 19.30 4.25 6.77
C LYS A 275 20.23 4.64 7.91
N LYS A 276 21.41 4.00 8.04
CA LYS A 276 22.42 4.35 9.06
C LYS A 276 22.95 5.77 8.89
N LYS A 277 23.17 6.20 7.64
CA LYS A 277 23.53 7.57 7.27
C LYS A 277 22.43 8.56 7.67
N HIS A 278 21.15 8.26 7.40
CA HIS A 278 20.04 9.10 7.84
C HIS A 278 19.95 9.18 9.37
N SER A 279 20.04 8.05 10.09
CA SER A 279 20.01 8.09 11.57
C SER A 279 21.21 8.83 12.16
N LEU A 280 22.40 8.74 11.53
CA LEU A 280 23.56 9.53 11.92
C LEU A 280 23.39 11.01 11.57
N GLN A 281 22.76 11.36 10.45
CA GLN A 281 22.42 12.74 10.12
C GLN A 281 21.38 13.32 11.09
N GLU A 282 20.37 12.55 11.50
CA GLU A 282 19.40 12.94 12.53
C GLU A 282 20.09 13.17 13.88
N GLN A 283 20.97 12.26 14.31
CA GLN A 283 21.78 12.43 15.53
C GLN A 283 22.71 13.66 15.45
N VAL A 284 23.37 13.89 14.31
CA VAL A 284 24.19 15.09 14.10
C VAL A 284 23.33 16.36 14.10
N GLN A 285 22.13 16.33 13.52
CA GLN A 285 21.18 17.44 13.54
C GLN A 285 20.75 17.76 14.99
N GLU A 286 20.43 16.74 15.80
CA GLU A 286 20.08 16.87 17.21
C GLU A 286 21.25 17.40 18.07
N VAL A 287 22.47 16.92 17.81
CA VAL A 287 23.69 17.46 18.44
C VAL A 287 23.93 18.92 18.03
N VAL A 288 23.73 19.30 16.77
CA VAL A 288 23.84 20.70 16.31
C VAL A 288 22.76 21.58 16.93
N GLU A 289 21.52 21.10 17.08
CA GLU A 289 20.44 21.83 17.74
C GLU A 289 20.66 21.97 19.25
N THR A 290 21.23 20.97 19.91
CA THR A 290 21.60 21.07 21.34
C THR A 290 22.80 21.98 21.55
N VAL A 291 23.83 21.92 20.70
CA VAL A 291 24.95 22.87 20.71
C VAL A 291 24.45 24.30 20.54
N LYS A 292 23.60 24.60 19.55
CA LYS A 292 23.01 25.94 19.36
C LYS A 292 22.20 26.44 20.57
N LYS A 293 21.47 25.54 21.24
CA LYS A 293 20.75 25.88 22.48
C LYS A 293 21.74 26.21 23.61
N MET A 294 22.86 25.48 23.71
CA MET A 294 23.89 25.77 24.72
C MET A 294 24.68 27.04 24.38
N GLU A 295 24.97 27.30 23.10
CA GLU A 295 25.58 28.55 22.64
C GLU A 295 24.70 29.76 23.02
N ALA A 296 23.40 29.70 22.73
CA ALA A 296 22.45 30.75 23.12
C ALA A 296 22.36 30.95 24.64
N ILE A 297 22.33 29.87 25.44
CA ILE A 297 22.37 29.96 26.91
C ILE A 297 23.70 30.55 27.39
N CYS A 298 24.82 30.21 26.75
CA CYS A 298 26.13 30.78 27.07
C CYS A 298 26.22 32.27 26.72
N GLU A 299 25.61 32.70 25.60
CA GLU A 299 25.48 34.12 25.22
C GLU A 299 24.62 34.87 26.24
N GLU A 300 23.43 34.37 26.59
CA GLU A 300 22.54 34.94 27.61
C GLU A 300 23.24 35.02 28.98
N THR A 301 23.93 33.96 29.42
CA THR A 301 24.72 33.95 30.67
C THR A 301 25.90 34.93 30.62
N MET A 302 26.48 35.17 29.44
CA MET A 302 27.56 36.16 29.27
C MET A 302 27.02 37.59 29.30
N GLU A 303 25.85 37.87 28.72
CA GLU A 303 25.15 39.16 28.85
C GLU A 303 24.76 39.43 30.31
N GLU A 304 24.15 38.46 31.00
CA GLU A 304 23.83 38.55 32.44
C GLU A 304 25.10 38.84 33.28
N LYS A 305 26.21 38.17 32.96
CA LYS A 305 27.51 38.40 33.62
C LYS A 305 28.04 39.79 33.35
N GLU A 306 27.96 40.30 32.12
CA GLU A 306 28.39 41.67 31.80
C GLU A 306 27.53 42.71 32.52
N ASP A 307 26.22 42.51 32.59
CA ASP A 307 25.32 43.43 33.29
C ASP A 307 25.50 43.35 34.82
N ALA A 308 25.77 42.16 35.37
CA ALA A 308 26.18 42.02 36.76
C ALA A 308 27.53 42.72 37.04
N ILE A 309 28.50 42.67 36.12
CA ILE A 309 29.76 43.42 36.24
C ILE A 309 29.48 44.94 36.22
N LYS A 310 28.68 45.43 35.26
CA LYS A 310 28.27 46.85 35.19
C LYS A 310 27.55 47.29 36.46
N GLU A 311 26.67 46.45 37.03
CA GLU A 311 25.97 46.76 38.28
C GLU A 311 26.93 46.78 39.48
N VAL A 312 27.90 45.87 39.55
CA VAL A 312 28.94 45.85 40.58
C VAL A 312 29.86 47.07 40.47
N GLU A 313 30.27 47.46 39.27
CA GLU A 313 31.05 48.69 39.04
C GLU A 313 30.25 49.95 39.37
N GLY A 314 28.96 49.99 39.03
CA GLY A 314 28.03 51.05 39.43
C GLY A 314 27.86 51.14 40.95
N LYS A 315 27.70 50.00 41.63
CA LYS A 315 27.65 49.94 43.11
C LYS A 315 28.98 50.34 43.75
N LYS A 316 30.12 49.96 43.17
CA LYS A 316 31.45 50.32 43.66
C LYS A 316 31.74 51.81 43.50
N THR A 317 31.45 52.41 42.35
CA THR A 317 31.60 53.85 42.14
C THR A 317 30.66 54.67 43.02
N LEU A 318 29.42 54.18 43.26
CA LEU A 318 28.51 54.76 44.25
C LEU A 318 29.04 54.64 45.68
N LEU A 319 29.60 53.48 46.06
CA LEU A 319 30.23 53.28 47.37
C LEU A 319 31.39 54.25 47.56
N GLU A 320 32.32 54.35 46.61
CA GLU A 320 33.45 55.28 46.67
C GLU A 320 33.00 56.76 46.74
N SER A 321 31.86 57.11 46.12
CA SER A 321 31.25 58.44 46.27
C SER A 321 30.67 58.63 47.67
N LYS A 322 30.00 57.62 48.22
CA LYS A 322 29.41 57.67 49.57
C LYS A 322 30.46 57.64 50.68
N GLU A 323 31.58 56.95 50.49
CA GLU A 323 32.74 57.01 51.37
C GLU A 323 33.40 58.39 51.34
N ARG A 324 33.56 59.00 50.13
CA ARG A 324 34.02 60.39 50.00
C ARG A 324 33.07 61.38 50.70
N GLU A 325 31.77 61.26 50.47
CA GLU A 325 30.75 62.06 51.17
C GLU A 325 30.83 61.86 52.69
N PHE A 326 30.90 60.62 53.16
CA PHE A 326 31.02 60.29 54.58
C PHE A 326 32.28 60.92 55.20
N ILE A 327 33.44 60.79 54.56
CA ILE A 327 34.69 61.44 55.01
C ILE A 327 34.54 62.96 55.08
N THR A 328 33.88 63.60 54.11
CA THR A 328 33.62 65.05 54.18
C THR A 328 32.64 65.42 55.29
N LEU A 329 31.59 64.64 55.51
CA LEU A 329 30.61 64.84 56.58
C LEU A 329 31.24 64.61 57.97
N THR A 330 32.13 63.63 58.12
CA THR A 330 32.89 63.40 59.36
C THR A 330 33.77 64.60 59.69
N LYS A 331 34.54 65.11 58.72
CA LYS A 331 35.35 66.33 58.92
C LYS A 331 34.50 67.56 59.26
N MET A 332 33.35 67.72 58.60
CA MET A 332 32.41 68.80 58.92
C MET A 332 31.79 68.64 60.32
N HIS A 333 31.53 67.40 60.76
CA HIS A 333 31.05 67.11 62.11
C HIS A 333 32.11 67.37 63.18
N GLU A 334 33.37 66.98 62.94
CA GLU A 334 34.51 67.29 63.80
C GLU A 334 34.70 68.80 63.94
N MET A 335 34.72 69.54 62.83
CA MET A 335 34.79 71.00 62.83
C MET A 335 33.59 71.65 63.55
N ASN A 336 32.38 71.12 63.35
CA ASN A 336 31.19 71.61 64.07
C ASN A 336 31.27 71.32 65.58
N LYS A 337 31.87 70.20 65.99
CA LYS A 337 32.08 69.85 67.40
C LYS A 337 33.14 70.75 68.05
N GLU A 338 34.19 71.14 67.32
CA GLU A 338 35.14 72.16 67.77
C GLU A 338 34.46 73.54 67.89
N ASN A 339 33.66 73.93 66.91
CA ASN A 339 32.87 75.17 66.95
C ASN A 339 31.86 75.19 68.11
N GLU A 340 31.19 74.07 68.40
CA GLU A 340 30.31 73.94 69.57
C GLU A 340 31.10 74.06 70.88
N GLY A 341 32.28 73.42 70.96
CA GLY A 341 33.19 73.57 72.10
C GLY A 341 33.62 75.02 72.33
N ALA A 342 33.96 75.74 71.25
CA ALA A 342 34.29 77.17 71.31
C ALA A 342 33.09 78.03 71.76
N ALA A 343 31.90 77.77 71.22
CA ALA A 343 30.67 78.47 71.61
C ALA A 343 30.26 78.20 73.06
N ILE A 344 30.47 76.99 73.58
CA ILE A 344 30.26 76.65 75.00
C ILE A 344 31.27 77.40 75.89
N ALA A 345 32.54 77.48 75.48
CA ALA A 345 33.55 78.26 76.21
C ALA A 345 33.21 79.75 76.25
N GLU A 346 32.80 80.33 75.11
CA GLU A 346 32.34 81.73 75.02
C GLU A 346 31.10 81.97 75.88
N ARG A 347 30.11 81.06 75.84
CA ARG A 347 28.92 81.12 76.72
C ARG A 347 29.32 81.09 78.19
N GLY A 348 30.30 80.27 78.58
CA GLY A 348 30.83 80.24 79.95
C GLY A 348 31.44 81.57 80.38
N MET A 349 32.22 82.23 79.50
CA MET A 349 32.76 83.58 79.76
C MET A 349 31.64 84.61 79.91
N LEU A 350 30.64 84.58 79.02
CA LEU A 350 29.49 85.48 79.06
C LEU A 350 28.63 85.27 80.31
N GLU A 351 28.33 84.02 80.69
CA GLU A 351 27.60 83.68 81.93
C GLU A 351 28.33 84.21 83.17
N MET A 352 29.66 84.10 83.24
CA MET A 352 30.46 84.67 84.33
C MET A 352 30.40 86.21 84.35
N SER A 353 30.51 86.86 83.18
CA SER A 353 30.37 88.33 83.07
C SER A 353 28.97 88.82 83.48
N PHE A 354 27.93 88.05 83.15
CA PHE A 354 26.55 88.33 83.52
C PHE A 354 26.31 88.14 85.02
N ARG A 355 26.84 87.06 85.63
CA ARG A 355 26.78 86.86 87.09
C ARG A 355 27.45 88.01 87.84
N ASN A 356 28.62 88.47 87.39
CA ASN A 356 29.30 89.63 87.96
C ASN A 356 28.44 90.90 87.85
N SER A 357 27.88 91.16 86.66
CA SER A 357 27.00 92.30 86.40
C SER A 357 25.72 92.25 87.25
N SER A 358 25.11 91.08 87.41
CA SER A 358 23.92 90.87 88.23
C SER A 358 24.22 91.02 89.73
N SER A 359 25.38 90.55 90.21
CA SER A 359 25.85 90.81 91.58
C SER A 359 26.05 92.31 91.83
N MET A 360 26.61 93.03 90.86
CA MET A 360 26.77 94.48 90.95
C MET A 360 25.42 95.22 90.94
N LYS A 361 24.46 94.79 90.10
CA LYS A 361 23.07 95.29 90.13
C LYS A 361 22.41 95.07 91.49
N GLN A 362 22.58 93.91 92.11
CA GLN A 362 22.02 93.64 93.45
C GLN A 362 22.60 94.59 94.49
N LYS A 363 23.93 94.75 94.55
CA LYS A 363 24.61 95.70 95.47
C LYS A 363 24.11 97.14 95.29
N LEU A 364 23.89 97.57 94.05
CA LEU A 364 23.31 98.88 93.76
C LEU A 364 21.85 98.99 94.23
N HIS A 365 21.03 97.95 94.02
CA HIS A 365 19.64 97.91 94.46
C HIS A 365 19.51 97.92 95.99
N ASP A 366 20.36 97.19 96.71
CA ASP A 366 20.40 97.17 98.18
C ASP A 366 20.79 98.56 98.72
N THR A 367 21.74 99.22 98.06
CA THR A 367 22.16 100.60 98.37
C THR A 367 21.01 101.59 98.14
N LEU A 368 20.33 101.51 97.00
CA LEU A 368 19.19 102.38 96.67
C LEU A 368 18.02 102.17 97.66
N SER A 369 17.76 100.92 98.05
CA SER A 369 16.75 100.54 99.05
C SER A 369 17.11 100.99 100.46
N ARG A 370 18.39 101.21 100.77
CA ARG A 370 18.84 101.86 102.01
C ARG A 370 18.59 103.37 101.94
N MET A 371 19.03 104.03 100.88
CA MET A 371 18.82 105.47 100.66
C MET A 371 17.32 105.84 100.69
N GLN A 372 16.45 104.99 100.14
CA GLN A 372 15.01 105.20 100.20
C GLN A 372 14.45 105.11 101.63
N ARG A 373 14.91 104.15 102.45
CA ARG A 373 14.50 104.04 103.86
C ARG A 373 14.98 105.23 104.71
N GLU A 374 16.17 105.76 104.42
CA GLU A 374 16.68 106.99 105.04
C GLU A 374 15.80 108.19 104.64
N ARG A 375 15.52 108.39 103.35
CA ARG A 375 14.59 109.43 102.84
C ARG A 375 13.17 109.33 103.43
N GLU A 376 12.64 108.13 103.64
CA GLU A 376 11.34 107.91 104.31
C GLU A 376 11.37 108.19 105.82
N LYS A 377 12.53 108.05 106.47
CA LYS A 377 12.72 108.45 107.88
C LYS A 377 12.72 109.98 107.98
N ASP A 378 13.43 110.64 107.08
CA ASP A 378 13.53 112.11 107.05
C ASP A 378 12.19 112.76 106.68
N PHE A 379 11.44 112.19 105.72
CA PHE A 379 10.08 112.65 105.40
C PHE A 379 9.11 112.51 106.60
N ARG A 380 9.23 111.44 107.40
CA ARG A 380 8.45 111.29 108.65
C ARG A 380 8.86 112.31 109.72
N ASN A 381 10.15 112.68 109.80
CA ASN A 381 10.61 113.75 110.68
C ASN A 381 10.10 115.13 110.22
N PHE A 382 10.14 115.41 108.91
CA PHE A 382 9.59 116.64 108.32
C PHE A 382 8.10 116.81 108.67
N LYS A 383 7.27 115.78 108.44
CA LYS A 383 5.84 115.80 108.81
C LYS A 383 5.59 116.04 110.31
N LYS A 384 6.47 115.58 111.20
CA LYS A 384 6.36 115.88 112.64
C LYS A 384 6.61 117.37 112.92
N MET A 385 7.60 117.98 112.26
CA MET A 385 7.89 119.41 112.40
C MET A 385 6.79 120.28 111.77
N GLU A 386 6.25 119.87 110.63
CA GLU A 386 5.08 120.51 109.99
C GLU A 386 3.86 120.52 110.92
N MET A 387 3.60 119.41 111.62
CA MET A 387 2.53 119.32 112.63
C MET A 387 2.78 120.25 113.84
N GLN A 388 4.03 120.33 114.32
CA GLN A 388 4.39 121.24 115.42
C GLN A 388 4.25 122.72 115.03
N LEU A 389 4.62 123.08 113.79
CA LEU A 389 4.39 124.42 113.23
C LEU A 389 2.90 124.77 113.24
N LYS A 390 2.04 123.82 112.85
CA LYS A 390 0.59 124.04 112.79
C LYS A 390 -0.02 124.29 114.17
N ILE A 391 0.41 123.55 115.20
CA ILE A 391 0.00 123.79 116.60
C ILE A 391 0.43 125.19 117.07
N ALA A 392 1.61 125.67 116.67
CA ALA A 392 2.08 127.02 116.98
C ALA A 392 1.32 128.13 116.21
N GLN A 393 0.76 127.83 115.05
CA GLN A 393 -0.12 128.75 114.31
C GLN A 393 -1.52 128.82 114.96
N GLU A 394 -2.04 127.69 115.44
CA GLU A 394 -3.34 127.62 116.13
C GLU A 394 -3.31 128.35 117.49
N SER A 395 -2.18 128.33 118.22
CA SER A 395 -2.01 129.13 119.45
C SER A 395 -1.89 130.63 119.18
N LEU A 396 -1.26 131.05 118.07
CA LEU A 396 -1.21 132.44 117.64
C LEU A 396 -2.62 133.00 117.36
N ALA A 397 -3.50 132.21 116.73
CA ALA A 397 -4.88 132.59 116.47
C ALA A 397 -5.69 132.81 117.77
N GLN A 398 -5.45 132.02 118.83
CA GLN A 398 -6.09 132.25 120.14
C GLN A 398 -5.67 133.57 120.78
N VAL A 399 -4.42 134.01 120.59
CA VAL A 399 -3.95 135.32 121.08
C VAL A 399 -4.60 136.47 120.31
N GLN A 400 -4.76 136.32 118.99
CA GLN A 400 -5.47 137.30 118.15
C GLN A 400 -6.96 137.45 118.56
N ALA A 401 -7.65 136.35 118.82
CA ALA A 401 -9.03 136.35 119.33
C ALA A 401 -9.20 136.86 120.78
N HIS A 402 -8.09 137.11 121.49
CA HIS A 402 -8.08 137.85 122.76
C HIS A 402 -7.88 139.36 122.56
N HIS A 403 -7.22 139.77 121.47
CA HIS A 403 -7.01 141.18 121.12
C HIS A 403 -8.31 141.85 120.63
N GLU A 404 -9.08 141.17 119.77
CA GLU A 404 -10.41 141.64 119.32
C GLU A 404 -11.39 141.85 120.49
N ARG A 405 -11.24 141.08 121.58
CA ARG A 405 -12.08 141.19 122.77
C ARG A 405 -11.80 142.47 123.58
N MET A 406 -10.57 142.98 123.58
CA MET A 406 -10.25 144.27 124.23
C MET A 406 -10.63 145.48 123.38
N LEU A 407 -10.68 145.35 122.05
CA LEU A 407 -11.14 146.43 121.16
C LEU A 407 -12.65 146.74 121.35
N LEU A 408 -13.45 145.75 121.75
CA LEU A 408 -14.88 145.89 122.01
C LEU A 408 -15.22 146.51 123.39
N GLU A 409 -14.25 146.72 124.27
CA GLU A 409 -14.45 147.37 125.58
C GLU A 409 -14.11 148.88 125.58
N LEU A 410 -13.50 149.41 124.52
CA LEU A 410 -13.01 150.80 124.49
C LEU A 410 -13.97 151.83 123.88
N ASP A 411 -14.87 151.42 122.97
CA ASP A 411 -15.88 152.31 122.34
C ASP A 411 -17.19 152.40 123.15
N ALA A 412 -17.06 152.51 124.46
CA ALA A 412 -18.16 152.76 125.38
C ALA A 412 -18.74 154.18 125.21
N VAL A 413 -19.71 154.32 124.29
CA VAL A 413 -21.13 154.59 124.61
C VAL A 413 -21.41 155.54 125.80
N PRO A 414 -22.31 156.55 125.69
CA PRO A 414 -22.80 157.26 124.49
C PRO A 414 -23.02 158.78 124.74
N LYS A 415 -23.67 159.48 123.78
CA LYS A 415 -24.89 160.32 123.93
C LYS A 415 -25.08 161.15 122.66
N ASP A 416 -26.25 161.13 122.02
CA ASP A 416 -27.52 161.77 122.43
C ASP A 416 -27.31 163.25 122.77
N ASP A 417 -28.01 164.22 122.19
CA ASP A 417 -29.13 164.21 121.23
C ASP A 417 -28.99 165.45 120.35
N GLY A 418 -29.62 165.59 119.19
CA GLY A 418 -30.58 164.69 118.56
C GLY A 418 -31.34 165.45 117.48
N THR A 419 -31.52 164.82 116.32
CA THR A 419 -32.57 165.08 115.32
C THR A 419 -32.98 166.52 115.00
N LEU A 420 -32.50 167.05 113.86
CA LEU A 420 -33.13 168.00 112.89
C LEU A 420 -31.97 168.64 112.06
N LEU A 421 -31.98 168.72 110.73
CA LEU A 421 -32.73 168.06 109.66
C LEU A 421 -31.90 168.28 108.35
N GLU A 422 -32.46 167.95 107.19
CA GLU A 422 -31.94 168.28 105.86
C GLU A 422 -31.68 169.79 105.64
N ARG A 423 -30.51 170.31 106.01
CA ARG A 423 -30.02 171.59 105.43
C ARG A 423 -28.50 171.80 105.49
N ARG A 424 -27.77 170.89 104.83
CA ARG A 424 -26.43 171.18 104.28
C ARG A 424 -26.27 170.60 102.85
N ARG A 425 -27.30 170.56 102.01
CA ARG A 425 -27.78 171.69 101.14
C ARG A 425 -28.26 172.98 101.83
N GLU A 426 -27.31 173.56 102.51
CA GLU A 426 -26.99 174.98 102.71
C GLU A 426 -25.53 174.99 103.23
N LEU A 427 -24.69 174.33 102.44
CA LEU A 427 -23.29 174.75 102.27
C LEU A 427 -23.25 175.85 101.19
N GLN A 428 -24.12 176.84 101.39
CA GLN A 428 -24.04 178.17 100.82
C GLN A 428 -24.59 179.16 101.85
N ARG A 429 -24.15 178.97 103.10
CA ARG A 429 -24.17 180.03 104.10
C ARG A 429 -23.17 181.11 103.67
N GLU A 430 -23.56 182.35 103.97
CA GLU A 430 -22.63 183.45 104.27
C GLU A 430 -21.80 184.00 103.09
N VAL A 431 -22.51 184.59 102.12
CA VAL A 431 -22.01 185.81 101.44
C VAL A 431 -22.95 187.00 101.61
N GLU A 432 -24.28 186.82 101.69
CA GLU A 432 -25.25 187.94 101.59
C GLU A 432 -26.21 188.14 102.78
N MET A 433 -25.71 187.98 104.01
CA MET A 433 -26.33 188.59 105.21
C MET A 433 -25.36 189.54 105.95
N ALA A 434 -24.40 190.10 105.20
CA ALA A 434 -23.60 191.26 105.61
C ALA A 434 -23.26 192.26 104.49
N LYS A 435 -24.03 192.30 103.38
CA LYS A 435 -24.32 193.60 102.73
C LYS A 435 -25.38 194.34 103.56
N ARG A 436 -25.00 194.61 104.81
CA ARG A 436 -25.71 195.54 105.70
C ARG A 436 -25.54 196.94 105.12
N ASN A 437 -26.65 197.68 105.11
CA ASN A 437 -26.74 199.10 105.42
C ASN A 437 -25.57 200.00 104.95
N LEU A 438 -25.83 200.90 103.99
CA LEU A 438 -26.33 202.23 104.38
C LEU A 438 -26.96 203.02 103.22
N SER A 439 -28.08 203.67 103.54
CA SER A 439 -28.59 204.95 102.99
C SER A 439 -28.78 205.17 101.48
N GLN A 440 -30.07 205.40 101.15
CA GLN A 440 -30.58 206.39 100.18
C GLN A 440 -30.48 205.98 98.68
N GLU A 441 -31.37 206.43 97.78
CA GLU A 441 -32.14 207.68 97.85
C GLU A 441 -33.55 207.66 97.20
N LYS A 442 -34.51 208.18 97.97
CA LYS A 442 -35.70 209.00 97.62
C LYS A 442 -36.17 209.07 96.15
N THR A 443 -37.50 208.93 95.98
CA THR A 443 -38.27 210.08 95.47
C THR A 443 -38.50 211.01 96.66
N SER A 444 -38.20 212.31 96.68
CA SER A 444 -37.84 213.34 95.68
C SER A 444 -36.89 213.03 94.52
N THR A 445 -37.43 213.18 93.30
CA THR A 445 -36.84 213.70 92.04
C THR A 445 -35.75 212.92 91.27
N ASP A 446 -36.15 212.48 90.05
CA ASP A 446 -35.40 212.56 88.77
C ASP A 446 -34.54 211.38 88.23
N THR A 447 -34.68 210.12 88.67
CA THR A 447 -33.86 209.00 88.11
C THR A 447 -34.60 207.69 87.74
N GLU A 448 -35.68 207.72 86.96
CA GLU A 448 -36.37 206.49 86.49
C GLU A 448 -36.00 206.00 85.07
N VAL A 449 -35.28 206.79 84.26
CA VAL A 449 -35.18 206.53 82.79
C VAL A 449 -34.08 205.53 82.36
N ARG A 450 -33.04 205.25 83.18
CA ARG A 450 -31.86 204.46 82.72
C ARG A 450 -31.89 202.95 82.97
N MET A 451 -32.77 202.43 83.82
CA MET A 451 -32.75 201.00 84.18
C MET A 451 -33.38 200.08 83.10
N LEU A 452 -34.17 200.64 82.18
CA LEU A 452 -34.94 199.85 81.20
C LEU A 452 -34.06 199.23 80.08
N GLU A 453 -32.94 199.88 79.74
CA GLU A 453 -32.09 199.47 78.62
C GLU A 453 -31.22 198.23 78.93
N GLN A 454 -31.00 197.91 80.21
CA GLN A 454 -30.09 196.84 80.62
C GLN A 454 -30.75 195.44 80.62
N CYS A 455 -32.06 195.35 80.92
CA CYS A 455 -32.77 194.07 80.99
C CYS A 455 -32.93 193.38 79.61
N VAL A 456 -32.96 194.15 78.52
CA VAL A 456 -33.15 193.61 77.15
C VAL A 456 -31.94 192.79 76.69
N ALA A 457 -30.74 193.05 77.23
CA ALA A 457 -29.52 192.36 76.81
C ALA A 457 -29.34 190.95 77.40
N GLU A 458 -29.99 190.63 78.53
CA GLU A 458 -29.88 189.31 79.18
C GLU A 458 -30.82 188.27 78.54
N GLU A 459 -32.00 188.68 78.07
CA GLU A 459 -32.96 187.81 77.38
C GLU A 459 -32.37 187.21 76.09
N ASP A 460 -31.62 188.03 75.34
CA ASP A 460 -30.97 187.67 74.07
C ASP A 460 -29.82 186.65 74.25
N GLN A 461 -29.26 186.49 75.46
CA GLN A 461 -28.29 185.44 75.78
C GLN A 461 -28.96 184.10 76.10
N LEU A 462 -30.07 184.12 76.84
CA LEU A 462 -30.80 182.90 77.22
C LEU A 462 -31.40 182.20 76.00
N PHE A 463 -31.85 182.95 74.99
CA PHE A 463 -32.41 182.37 73.76
C PHE A 463 -31.38 181.53 72.98
N ARG A 464 -30.13 182.01 72.89
CA ARG A 464 -29.02 181.29 72.21
C ARG A 464 -28.66 179.98 72.91
N ALA A 465 -28.73 179.95 74.25
CA ALA A 465 -28.53 178.74 75.02
C ALA A 465 -29.65 177.71 74.79
N GLN A 466 -30.90 178.16 74.61
CA GLN A 466 -32.02 177.27 74.28
C GLN A 466 -31.84 176.61 72.90
N GLU A 467 -31.37 177.35 71.90
CA GLU A 467 -31.13 176.81 70.55
C GLU A 467 -30.03 175.74 70.56
N HIS A 468 -28.92 175.96 71.28
CA HIS A 468 -27.82 174.99 71.43
C HIS A 468 -28.30 173.61 71.94
N TYR A 469 -29.06 173.58 73.03
CA TYR A 469 -29.60 172.31 73.56
C TYR A 469 -30.58 171.63 72.60
N ARG A 470 -31.27 172.40 71.76
CA ARG A 470 -32.17 171.87 70.73
C ARG A 470 -31.38 171.14 69.63
N GLU A 471 -30.21 171.66 69.26
CA GLU A 471 -29.30 171.00 68.32
C GLU A 471 -28.69 169.72 68.92
N GLU A 472 -28.29 169.72 70.20
CA GLU A 472 -27.78 168.52 70.89
C GLU A 472 -28.82 167.39 70.92
N VAL A 473 -30.08 167.68 71.24
CA VAL A 473 -31.17 166.69 71.23
C VAL A 473 -31.38 166.12 69.82
N ASN A 474 -31.36 166.96 68.78
CA ASN A 474 -31.47 166.50 67.39
C ASN A 474 -30.29 165.59 66.99
N ASN A 475 -29.07 165.91 67.43
CA ASN A 475 -27.89 165.08 67.19
C ASN A 475 -27.99 163.72 67.91
N LEU A 476 -28.48 163.69 69.15
CA LEU A 476 -28.72 162.44 69.89
C LEU A 476 -29.78 161.55 69.22
N ILE A 477 -30.90 162.13 68.77
CA ILE A 477 -31.94 161.40 68.01
C ILE A 477 -31.34 160.78 66.74
N ARG A 478 -30.54 161.55 65.98
CA ARG A 478 -29.87 161.06 64.76
C ARG A 478 -28.93 159.90 65.06
N MET A 479 -28.15 159.97 66.14
CA MET A 479 -27.26 158.88 66.56
C MET A 479 -28.01 157.63 67.01
N THR A 480 -29.16 157.79 67.70
CA THR A 480 -30.02 156.66 68.08
C THR A 480 -30.60 155.96 66.84
N GLN A 481 -31.05 156.70 65.84
CA GLN A 481 -31.54 156.14 64.58
C GLN A 481 -30.43 155.36 63.86
N LEU A 482 -29.24 155.96 63.70
CA LEU A 482 -28.06 155.30 63.09
C LEU A 482 -27.71 153.98 63.78
N LYS A 483 -27.81 153.93 65.13
CA LYS A 483 -27.60 152.70 65.91
C LYS A 483 -28.74 151.70 65.86
N ALA A 484 -29.96 152.11 65.51
CA ALA A 484 -31.05 151.18 65.18
C ALA A 484 -30.82 150.56 63.80
N ASP A 485 -30.50 151.36 62.80
CA ASP A 485 -30.25 150.94 61.42
C ASP A 485 -29.03 149.99 61.34
N GLU A 486 -27.93 150.27 62.04
CA GLU A 486 -26.79 149.35 62.20
C GLU A 486 -27.21 147.99 62.79
N ARG A 487 -28.14 147.99 63.73
CA ARG A 487 -28.63 146.77 64.41
C ARG A 487 -29.48 145.93 63.46
N GLU A 488 -30.37 146.57 62.71
CA GLU A 488 -31.21 145.92 61.71
C GLU A 488 -30.37 145.36 60.55
N GLN A 489 -29.38 146.12 60.06
CA GLN A 489 -28.47 145.66 59.01
C GLN A 489 -27.67 144.43 59.46
N LYS A 490 -27.10 144.45 60.68
CA LYS A 490 -26.39 143.29 61.26
C LYS A 490 -27.31 142.08 61.44
N SER A 491 -28.57 142.29 61.81
CA SER A 491 -29.57 141.21 61.91
C SER A 491 -29.88 140.59 60.54
N LYS A 492 -30.10 141.43 59.51
CA LYS A 492 -30.32 140.97 58.12
C LYS A 492 -29.12 140.19 57.58
N ASP A 493 -27.90 140.65 57.86
CA ASP A 493 -26.69 139.96 57.39
C ASP A 493 -26.41 138.67 58.18
N PHE A 494 -26.73 138.61 59.48
CA PHE A 494 -26.74 137.37 60.25
C PHE A 494 -27.75 136.36 59.67
N LEU A 495 -28.98 136.78 59.37
CA LEU A 495 -29.99 135.89 58.77
C LEU A 495 -29.58 135.39 57.38
N LYS A 496 -28.96 136.24 56.55
CA LYS A 496 -28.37 135.80 55.26
C LYS A 496 -27.24 134.79 55.46
N ALA A 497 -26.36 134.99 56.45
CA ALA A 497 -25.29 134.06 56.76
C ALA A 497 -25.85 132.71 57.29
N GLN A 498 -26.86 132.75 58.16
CA GLN A 498 -27.55 131.57 58.68
C GLN A 498 -28.24 130.79 57.56
N ALA A 499 -28.90 131.46 56.62
CA ALA A 499 -29.50 130.83 55.45
C ALA A 499 -28.44 130.16 54.54
N ARG A 500 -27.31 130.83 54.30
CA ARG A 500 -26.18 130.25 53.56
C ARG A 500 -25.61 129.00 54.26
N LEU A 501 -25.41 129.07 55.58
CA LEU A 501 -24.95 127.91 56.38
C LEU A 501 -25.93 126.73 56.24
N ASN A 502 -27.23 126.97 56.38
CA ASN A 502 -28.25 125.94 56.27
C ASN A 502 -28.27 125.29 54.87
N ASN A 503 -28.10 126.07 53.80
CA ASN A 503 -27.99 125.56 52.43
C ASN A 503 -26.73 124.69 52.26
N ILE A 504 -25.56 125.15 52.72
CA ILE A 504 -24.30 124.38 52.68
C ILE A 504 -24.44 123.06 53.46
N ILE A 505 -25.11 123.07 54.63
CA ILE A 505 -25.40 121.85 55.40
C ILE A 505 -26.31 120.89 54.62
N ALA A 506 -27.29 121.40 53.86
CA ALA A 506 -28.14 120.57 53.00
C ALA A 506 -27.35 119.98 51.81
N GLU A 507 -26.48 120.76 51.18
CA GLU A 507 -25.58 120.32 50.12
C GLU A 507 -24.62 119.22 50.61
N ILE A 508 -23.98 119.40 51.77
CA ILE A 508 -23.13 118.38 52.41
C ILE A 508 -23.94 117.09 52.63
N LYS A 509 -25.15 117.18 53.20
CA LYS A 509 -26.01 115.99 53.43
C LYS A 509 -26.39 115.27 52.13
N THR A 510 -26.62 116.00 51.03
CA THR A 510 -26.86 115.38 49.72
C THR A 510 -25.61 114.73 49.14
N LYS A 511 -24.43 115.36 49.27
CA LYS A 511 -23.16 114.77 48.84
C LYS A 511 -22.78 113.55 49.67
N ASP A 512 -23.03 113.56 50.98
CA ASP A 512 -22.91 112.37 51.84
C ASP A 512 -23.85 111.23 51.43
N PHE A 513 -25.02 111.54 50.87
CA PHE A 513 -25.92 110.52 50.32
C PHE A 513 -25.36 109.94 49.02
N GLU A 514 -24.95 110.79 48.06
CA GLU A 514 -24.29 110.38 46.82
C GLU A 514 -23.05 109.49 47.09
N ILE A 515 -22.15 109.92 47.99
CA ILE A 515 -20.95 109.16 48.39
C ILE A 515 -21.34 107.79 48.96
N ARG A 516 -22.39 107.71 49.80
CA ARG A 516 -22.90 106.44 50.32
C ARG A 516 -23.48 105.55 49.22
N GLU A 517 -24.16 106.09 48.22
CA GLU A 517 -24.62 105.33 47.06
C GLU A 517 -23.47 104.82 46.19
N TYR A 518 -22.50 105.67 45.85
CA TYR A 518 -21.33 105.26 45.08
C TYR A 518 -20.50 104.21 45.82
N THR A 519 -20.34 104.35 47.15
CA THR A 519 -19.68 103.33 47.99
C THR A 519 -20.44 102.00 47.99
N LYS A 520 -21.77 102.01 48.01
CA LYS A 520 -22.59 100.80 47.85
C LYS A 520 -22.40 100.17 46.46
N LYS A 521 -22.46 100.96 45.39
CA LYS A 521 -22.24 100.51 44.00
C LYS A 521 -20.85 99.92 43.82
N GLN A 522 -19.80 100.53 44.38
CA GLN A 522 -18.44 100.01 44.35
C GLN A 522 -18.32 98.66 45.07
N LYS A 523 -18.91 98.51 46.26
CA LYS A 523 -18.92 97.24 47.00
C LYS A 523 -19.66 96.14 46.23
N GLU A 524 -20.77 96.48 45.58
CA GLU A 524 -21.52 95.54 44.75
C GLU A 524 -20.75 95.11 43.49
N ILE A 525 -20.11 96.04 42.78
CA ILE A 525 -19.23 95.72 41.63
C ILE A 525 -18.04 94.86 42.09
N GLN A 526 -17.45 95.12 43.26
CA GLN A 526 -16.39 94.28 43.84
C GLN A 526 -16.90 92.88 44.21
N ARG A 527 -18.15 92.74 44.68
CA ARG A 527 -18.79 91.44 44.93
C ARG A 527 -18.96 90.67 43.62
N GLN A 528 -19.53 91.32 42.60
CA GLN A 528 -19.72 90.75 41.26
C GLN A 528 -18.38 90.33 40.64
N MET A 529 -17.32 91.14 40.71
CA MET A 529 -15.99 90.76 40.21
C MET A 529 -15.41 89.54 40.94
N LYS A 530 -15.61 89.41 42.25
CA LYS A 530 -15.21 88.21 43.01
C LYS A 530 -16.02 86.97 42.62
N GLU A 531 -17.29 87.13 42.27
CA GLU A 531 -18.14 86.06 41.77
C GLU A 531 -17.75 85.63 40.35
N PHE A 532 -17.46 86.58 39.45
CA PHE A 532 -16.90 86.29 38.12
C PHE A 532 -15.52 85.61 38.18
N ALA A 533 -14.64 86.01 39.11
CA ALA A 533 -13.36 85.34 39.31
C ALA A 533 -13.54 83.86 39.72
N LYS A 534 -14.44 83.58 40.68
CA LYS A 534 -14.79 82.21 41.07
C LYS A 534 -15.39 81.41 39.91
N LEU A 535 -16.28 82.00 39.12
CA LEU A 535 -16.86 81.36 37.93
C LEU A 535 -15.79 81.04 36.88
N TYR A 536 -14.87 81.97 36.62
CA TYR A 536 -13.74 81.74 35.72
C TYR A 536 -12.82 80.61 36.22
N ASP A 537 -12.53 80.57 37.53
CA ASP A 537 -11.76 79.46 38.11
C ASP A 537 -12.50 78.13 37.95
N ILE A 538 -13.81 78.05 38.20
CA ILE A 538 -14.60 76.83 37.96
C ILE A 538 -14.49 76.39 36.49
N VAL A 539 -14.75 77.29 35.53
CA VAL A 539 -14.65 77.01 34.09
C VAL A 539 -13.23 76.59 33.69
N ARG A 540 -12.19 77.18 34.30
CA ARG A 540 -10.78 76.81 34.07
C ARG A 540 -10.48 75.41 34.60
N HIS A 541 -10.98 75.04 35.78
CA HIS A 541 -10.84 73.71 36.34
C HIS A 541 -11.60 72.66 35.50
N GLU A 542 -12.81 72.97 35.05
CA GLU A 542 -13.58 72.12 34.15
C GLU A 542 -12.90 71.94 32.79
N ARG A 543 -12.40 73.02 32.18
CA ARG A 543 -11.60 72.96 30.94
C ARG A 543 -10.39 72.05 31.11
N ASN A 544 -9.64 72.21 32.21
CA ASN A 544 -8.47 71.36 32.47
C ASN A 544 -8.87 69.90 32.73
N LYS A 545 -9.98 69.64 33.43
CA LYS A 545 -10.55 68.29 33.61
C LYS A 545 -10.93 67.65 32.26
N LEU A 546 -11.59 68.40 31.37
CA LEU A 546 -11.95 67.95 30.02
C LEU A 546 -10.70 67.68 29.16
N VAL A 547 -9.70 68.55 29.19
CA VAL A 547 -8.41 68.34 28.49
C VAL A 547 -7.72 67.07 29.00
N ASN A 548 -7.68 66.85 30.32
CA ASN A 548 -7.12 65.63 30.89
C ASN A 548 -7.91 64.38 30.47
N LEU A 549 -9.25 64.43 30.48
CA LEU A 549 -10.09 63.33 29.99
C LEU A 549 -9.86 63.04 28.50
N VAL A 550 -9.72 64.07 27.65
CA VAL A 550 -9.37 63.92 26.24
C VAL A 550 -7.98 63.30 26.07
N HIS A 551 -6.99 63.70 26.87
CA HIS A 551 -5.66 63.12 26.83
C HIS A 551 -5.67 61.65 27.26
N CYS A 552 -6.36 61.31 28.36
CA CYS A 552 -6.52 59.93 28.82
C CYS A 552 -7.26 59.07 27.78
N ALA A 553 -8.34 59.58 27.17
CA ALA A 553 -9.08 58.89 26.11
C ALA A 553 -8.21 58.67 24.86
N ARG A 554 -7.40 59.66 24.47
CA ARG A 554 -6.45 59.54 23.34
C ARG A 554 -5.34 58.53 23.64
N GLN A 555 -4.80 58.51 24.86
CA GLN A 555 -3.84 57.51 25.31
C GLN A 555 -4.45 56.10 25.26
N LYS A 556 -5.64 55.91 25.83
CA LYS A 556 -6.36 54.62 25.78
C LYS A 556 -6.70 54.20 24.36
N THR A 557 -7.03 55.13 23.47
CA THR A 557 -7.23 54.87 22.04
C THR A 557 -5.95 54.34 21.38
N ASN A 558 -4.78 54.91 21.70
CA ASN A 558 -3.50 54.42 21.20
C ASN A 558 -3.14 53.04 21.78
N GLU A 559 -3.27 52.85 23.09
CA GLU A 559 -3.08 51.53 23.74
C GLU A 559 -3.96 50.44 23.10
N ILE A 560 -5.21 50.75 22.77
CA ILE A 560 -6.13 49.83 22.09
C ILE A 560 -5.68 49.60 20.64
N LYS A 561 -5.26 50.63 19.89
CA LYS A 561 -4.74 50.48 18.52
C LYS A 561 -3.50 49.58 18.47
N ASP A 562 -2.58 49.73 19.42
CA ASP A 562 -1.36 48.92 19.45
C ASP A 562 -1.66 47.48 19.89
N LYS A 563 -2.63 47.27 20.81
CA LYS A 563 -3.20 45.93 21.08
C LYS A 563 -3.85 45.29 19.85
N VAL A 564 -4.62 46.05 19.07
CA VAL A 564 -5.25 45.55 17.82
C VAL A 564 -4.17 45.11 16.84
N LYS A 565 -3.11 45.92 16.62
CA LYS A 565 -1.97 45.50 15.76
C LYS A 565 -1.28 44.23 16.26
N MET A 566 -1.07 44.09 17.58
CA MET A 566 -0.48 42.86 18.13
C MET A 566 -1.36 41.64 17.89
N LEU A 567 -2.69 41.78 18.05
CA LEU A 567 -3.65 40.72 17.77
C LEU A 567 -3.77 40.41 16.26
N ASP A 568 -3.66 41.41 15.38
CA ASP A 568 -3.63 41.20 13.93
C ASP A 568 -2.36 40.41 13.52
N ASN A 569 -1.20 40.77 14.07
CA ASN A 569 0.05 40.03 13.88
C ASN A 569 -0.06 38.58 14.40
N GLU A 570 -0.63 38.39 15.60
CA GLU A 570 -0.86 37.06 16.18
C GLU A 570 -1.82 36.24 15.29
N MET A 571 -2.89 36.86 14.80
CA MET A 571 -3.85 36.24 13.87
C MET A 571 -3.20 35.85 12.55
N GLU A 572 -2.27 36.65 12.02
CA GLU A 572 -1.50 36.32 10.82
C GLU A 572 -0.50 35.18 11.07
N ILE A 573 0.20 35.16 12.20
CA ILE A 573 1.05 34.05 12.62
C ILE A 573 0.23 32.76 12.77
N LEU A 574 -0.96 32.82 13.38
CA LEU A 574 -1.86 31.69 13.53
C LEU A 574 -2.41 31.19 12.18
N ARG A 575 -2.76 32.10 11.26
CA ARG A 575 -3.15 31.75 9.88
C ARG A 575 -2.01 31.06 9.13
N ASN A 576 -0.80 31.59 9.19
CA ASN A 576 0.38 30.98 8.56
C ASN A 576 0.68 29.60 9.15
N ASN A 577 0.60 29.45 10.48
CA ASN A 577 0.73 28.16 11.15
C ASN A 577 -0.38 27.16 10.76
N ALA A 578 -1.62 27.62 10.58
CA ALA A 578 -2.72 26.79 10.08
C ALA A 578 -2.43 26.31 8.65
N VAL A 579 -2.04 27.19 7.73
CA VAL A 579 -1.66 26.83 6.35
C VAL A 579 -0.47 25.86 6.29
N ILE A 580 0.51 26.00 7.19
CA ILE A 580 1.63 25.05 7.29
C ILE A 580 1.14 23.67 7.79
N LYS A 581 0.22 23.63 8.76
CA LYS A 581 -0.41 22.38 9.23
C LYS A 581 -1.27 21.73 8.15
N GLU A 582 -2.06 22.51 7.41
CA GLU A 582 -2.86 22.07 6.27
C GLU A 582 -1.98 21.40 5.20
N ARG A 583 -0.88 22.06 4.79
CA ARG A 583 0.09 21.50 3.84
C ARG A 583 0.77 20.23 4.35
N LYS A 584 1.01 20.11 5.67
CA LYS A 584 1.52 18.86 6.28
C LYS A 584 0.46 17.76 6.23
N LEU A 585 -0.79 18.06 6.59
CA LEU A 585 -1.91 17.12 6.54
C LEU A 585 -2.16 16.61 5.12
N GLN A 586 -2.20 17.49 4.12
CA GLN A 586 -2.34 17.14 2.71
C GLN A 586 -1.20 16.21 2.24
N LYS A 587 0.06 16.46 2.65
CA LYS A 587 1.19 15.55 2.38
C LYS A 587 0.99 14.18 3.03
N TYR A 588 0.45 14.09 4.25
CA TYR A 588 0.13 12.81 4.88
C TYR A 588 -1.04 12.08 4.19
N GLN A 589 -2.09 12.80 3.79
CA GLN A 589 -3.22 12.24 3.04
C GLN A 589 -2.77 11.65 1.70
N MET A 590 -1.94 12.38 0.93
CA MET A 590 -1.39 11.87 -0.33
C MET A 590 -0.48 10.65 -0.13
N LYS A 591 0.34 10.62 0.93
CA LYS A 591 1.12 9.44 1.31
C LYS A 591 0.23 8.26 1.69
N TYR A 592 -0.84 8.50 2.44
CA TYR A 592 -1.79 7.47 2.85
C TYR A 592 -2.56 6.88 1.64
N ALA A 593 -3.05 7.73 0.74
CA ALA A 593 -3.70 7.30 -0.49
C ALA A 593 -2.76 6.47 -1.39
N ASN A 594 -1.49 6.87 -1.53
CA ASN A 594 -0.49 6.07 -2.24
C ASN A 594 -0.23 4.72 -1.56
N ASN A 595 -0.05 4.71 -0.23
CA ASN A 595 0.12 3.46 0.53
C ASN A 595 -1.09 2.52 0.41
N LEU A 596 -2.31 3.07 0.35
CA LEU A 596 -3.54 2.31 0.13
C LEU A 596 -3.55 1.67 -1.27
N ALA A 597 -3.25 2.44 -2.31
CA ALA A 597 -3.13 1.93 -3.69
C ALA A 597 -2.04 0.84 -3.82
N ILE A 598 -0.89 1.02 -3.16
CA ILE A 598 0.17 -0.01 -3.11
C ILE A 598 -0.33 -1.26 -2.37
N LYS A 599 -1.01 -1.12 -1.23
CA LYS A 599 -1.57 -2.24 -0.45
C LYS A 599 -2.62 -3.01 -1.26
N ASP A 600 -3.48 -2.30 -1.99
CA ASP A 600 -4.52 -2.92 -2.83
C ASP A 600 -3.90 -3.61 -4.07
N SER A 601 -2.86 -3.03 -4.69
CA SER A 601 -2.08 -3.70 -5.76
C SER A 601 -1.43 -5.00 -5.25
N ILE A 602 -0.75 -4.95 -4.10
CA ILE A 602 -0.14 -6.14 -3.48
C ILE A 602 -1.22 -7.18 -3.17
N HIS A 603 -2.39 -6.78 -2.67
CA HIS A 603 -3.51 -7.69 -2.42
C HIS A 603 -4.00 -8.35 -3.71
N CYS A 604 -4.17 -7.59 -4.80
CA CYS A 604 -4.52 -8.14 -6.12
C CYS A 604 -3.47 -9.15 -6.62
N ASP A 605 -2.18 -8.87 -6.44
CA ASP A 605 -1.11 -9.78 -6.86
C ASP A 605 -1.03 -11.04 -5.98
N VAL A 606 -1.28 -10.92 -4.67
CA VAL A 606 -1.44 -12.07 -3.76
C VAL A 606 -2.64 -12.93 -4.18
N CYS A 607 -3.78 -12.33 -4.57
CA CYS A 607 -4.93 -13.08 -5.08
C CYS A 607 -4.61 -13.84 -6.38
N LYS A 608 -3.90 -13.22 -7.33
CA LYS A 608 -3.44 -13.89 -8.57
C LYS A 608 -2.52 -15.08 -8.24
N VAL A 609 -1.53 -14.86 -7.37
CA VAL A 609 -0.59 -15.92 -6.95
C VAL A 609 -1.33 -17.06 -6.25
N TYR A 610 -2.29 -16.75 -5.37
CA TYR A 610 -3.13 -17.75 -4.71
C TYR A 610 -3.95 -18.57 -5.73
N GLN A 611 -4.57 -17.93 -6.72
CA GLN A 611 -5.30 -18.61 -7.79
C GLN A 611 -4.38 -19.53 -8.59
N THR A 612 -3.22 -19.05 -9.07
CA THR A 612 -2.27 -19.90 -9.80
C THR A 612 -1.73 -21.05 -8.96
N LEU A 613 -1.54 -20.86 -7.65
CA LEU A 613 -1.15 -21.93 -6.72
C LEU A 613 -2.25 -23.00 -6.61
N GLN A 614 -3.51 -22.59 -6.59
CA GLN A 614 -4.65 -23.49 -6.52
C GLN A 614 -4.80 -24.31 -7.82
N GLU A 615 -4.72 -23.68 -8.99
CA GLU A 615 -4.68 -24.37 -10.29
C GLU A 615 -3.52 -25.38 -10.39
N MET A 616 -2.36 -25.05 -9.81
CA MET A 616 -1.19 -25.95 -9.77
C MET A 616 -1.33 -27.10 -8.75
N LYS A 617 -2.16 -26.95 -7.71
CA LYS A 617 -2.53 -28.06 -6.82
C LYS A 617 -3.49 -29.00 -7.52
N GLU A 618 -4.54 -28.47 -8.16
CA GLU A 618 -5.52 -29.26 -8.90
C GLU A 618 -4.85 -30.07 -10.01
N LYS A 619 -3.93 -29.47 -10.77
CA LYS A 619 -3.10 -30.20 -11.76
C LYS A 619 -2.24 -31.30 -11.13
N ARG A 620 -1.71 -31.09 -9.93
CA ARG A 620 -0.91 -32.10 -9.21
C ARG A 620 -1.79 -33.25 -8.70
N GLU A 621 -2.98 -32.96 -8.19
CA GLU A 621 -3.95 -33.95 -7.73
C GLU A 621 -4.44 -34.81 -8.91
N GLN A 622 -4.73 -34.18 -10.06
CA GLN A 622 -5.04 -34.89 -11.31
C GLN A 622 -3.87 -35.81 -11.75
N GLN A 623 -2.63 -35.30 -11.75
CA GLN A 623 -1.45 -36.11 -12.07
C GLN A 623 -1.24 -37.27 -11.09
N LEU A 624 -1.56 -37.09 -9.81
CA LEU A 624 -1.46 -38.16 -8.80
C LEU A 624 -2.49 -39.27 -9.08
N MET A 625 -3.74 -38.90 -9.42
CA MET A 625 -4.77 -39.87 -9.84
C MET A 625 -4.37 -40.63 -11.11
N ASP A 626 -3.76 -39.95 -12.09
CA ASP A 626 -3.25 -40.61 -13.29
C ASP A 626 -2.08 -41.57 -12.99
N VAL A 627 -1.17 -41.21 -12.09
CA VAL A 627 -0.10 -42.11 -11.62
C VAL A 627 -0.67 -43.32 -10.88
N GLU A 628 -1.67 -43.14 -10.01
CA GLU A 628 -2.34 -44.25 -9.31
C GLU A 628 -3.05 -45.19 -10.31
N ARG A 629 -3.79 -44.63 -11.28
CA ARG A 629 -4.43 -45.39 -12.37
C ARG A 629 -3.41 -46.18 -13.19
N LEU A 630 -2.29 -45.55 -13.58
CA LEU A 630 -1.22 -46.22 -14.33
C LEU A 630 -0.54 -47.33 -13.51
N THR A 631 -0.31 -47.08 -12.22
CA THR A 631 0.24 -48.08 -11.29
C THR A 631 -0.68 -49.29 -11.18
N ASN A 632 -1.98 -49.07 -11.00
CA ASN A 632 -2.98 -50.16 -10.97
C ASN A 632 -3.01 -50.96 -12.29
N THR A 633 -2.86 -50.31 -13.45
CA THR A 633 -2.74 -51.04 -14.72
C THR A 633 -1.42 -51.80 -14.85
N LEU A 634 -0.31 -51.29 -14.30
CA LEU A 634 0.97 -51.98 -14.28
C LEU A 634 0.87 -53.25 -13.42
N THR A 635 0.37 -53.15 -12.19
CA THR A 635 0.18 -54.29 -11.27
C THR A 635 -0.65 -55.39 -11.91
N ARG A 636 -1.76 -55.04 -12.59
CA ARG A 636 -2.59 -56.02 -13.31
C ARG A 636 -1.80 -56.74 -14.41
N ILE A 637 -1.02 -56.01 -15.21
CA ILE A 637 -0.19 -56.61 -16.27
C ILE A 637 0.92 -57.50 -15.67
N GLU A 638 1.52 -57.10 -14.54
CA GLU A 638 2.50 -57.93 -13.83
C GLU A 638 1.88 -59.22 -13.29
N GLU A 639 0.66 -59.17 -12.74
CA GLU A 639 -0.12 -60.34 -12.33
C GLU A 639 -0.42 -61.27 -13.51
N GLU A 640 -0.89 -60.72 -14.64
CA GLU A 640 -1.14 -61.47 -15.89
C GLU A 640 0.15 -62.14 -16.42
N MET A 641 1.29 -61.43 -16.41
CA MET A 641 2.59 -61.99 -16.77
C MET A 641 3.04 -63.13 -15.84
N VAL A 642 2.80 -63.01 -14.53
CA VAL A 642 3.11 -64.06 -13.55
C VAL A 642 2.20 -65.28 -13.74
N GLN A 643 0.91 -65.07 -14.02
CA GLN A 643 -0.02 -66.15 -14.37
C GLN A 643 0.43 -66.87 -15.65
N LEU A 644 0.77 -66.13 -16.71
CA LEU A 644 1.26 -66.69 -17.97
C LEU A 644 2.52 -67.55 -17.76
N ARG A 645 3.51 -67.04 -17.01
CA ARG A 645 4.72 -67.82 -16.65
C ARG A 645 4.38 -69.13 -15.95
N LYS A 646 3.46 -69.12 -14.97
CA LYS A 646 2.99 -70.35 -14.28
C LYS A 646 2.28 -71.32 -15.22
N THR A 647 1.51 -70.83 -16.20
CA THR A 647 0.87 -71.72 -17.19
C THR A 647 1.89 -72.37 -18.14
N TYR A 648 2.90 -71.62 -18.56
CA TYR A 648 4.00 -72.12 -19.38
C TYR A 648 4.84 -73.16 -18.62
N GLU A 649 5.20 -72.88 -17.36
CA GLU A 649 5.91 -73.83 -16.50
C GLU A 649 5.15 -75.15 -16.34
N LYS A 650 3.84 -75.10 -16.10
CA LYS A 650 2.96 -76.30 -16.07
C LYS A 650 2.84 -77.02 -17.41
N ALA A 651 3.00 -76.33 -18.54
CA ALA A 651 3.02 -76.96 -19.86
C ALA A 651 4.37 -77.69 -20.09
N VAL A 652 5.49 -77.07 -19.70
CA VAL A 652 6.82 -77.69 -19.76
C VAL A 652 6.91 -78.90 -18.83
N GLN A 653 6.38 -78.82 -17.61
CA GLN A 653 6.31 -79.95 -16.66
C GLN A 653 5.53 -81.12 -17.27
N ARG A 654 4.30 -80.91 -17.75
CA ARG A 654 3.49 -81.95 -18.40
C ARG A 654 4.19 -82.56 -19.63
N ARG A 655 4.83 -81.74 -20.47
CA ARG A 655 5.61 -82.24 -21.62
C ARG A 655 6.77 -83.13 -21.16
N ASN A 656 7.48 -82.75 -20.11
CA ASN A 656 8.59 -83.54 -19.57
C ASN A 656 8.09 -84.87 -18.96
N GLU A 657 6.96 -84.83 -18.23
CA GLU A 657 6.30 -86.04 -17.67
C GLU A 657 5.87 -87.00 -18.79
N SER A 658 5.23 -86.50 -19.85
CA SER A 658 4.88 -87.30 -21.03
C SER A 658 6.12 -87.85 -21.76
N GLY A 659 7.21 -87.08 -21.79
CA GLY A 659 8.49 -87.54 -22.35
C GLY A 659 9.10 -88.70 -21.56
N VAL A 660 9.05 -88.65 -20.22
CA VAL A 660 9.48 -89.77 -19.36
C VAL A 660 8.60 -91.00 -19.61
N GLN A 661 7.27 -90.85 -19.63
CA GLN A 661 6.34 -91.96 -19.91
C GLN A 661 6.51 -92.58 -21.30
N LEU A 662 6.96 -91.79 -22.29
CA LEU A 662 7.27 -92.30 -23.62
C LEU A 662 8.52 -93.18 -23.60
N ILE A 663 9.59 -92.72 -22.93
CA ILE A 663 10.83 -93.50 -22.75
C ILE A 663 10.54 -94.81 -22.00
N GLU A 664 9.77 -94.76 -20.90
CA GLU A 664 9.34 -95.96 -20.16
C GLU A 664 8.63 -96.98 -21.07
N ARG A 665 7.77 -96.52 -21.98
CA ARG A 665 7.09 -97.40 -22.95
C ARG A 665 7.99 -97.90 -24.08
N GLU A 666 8.96 -97.11 -24.52
CA GLU A 666 9.97 -97.58 -25.49
C GLU A 666 10.86 -98.67 -24.86
N GLU A 667 11.22 -98.53 -23.58
CA GLU A 667 11.92 -99.58 -22.81
C GLU A 667 11.06 -100.85 -22.68
N GLU A 668 9.77 -100.73 -22.35
CA GLU A 668 8.82 -101.87 -22.34
C GLU A 668 8.76 -102.57 -23.72
N VAL A 669 8.67 -101.80 -24.81
CA VAL A 669 8.64 -102.32 -26.19
C VAL A 669 9.95 -103.03 -26.56
N CYS A 670 11.11 -102.47 -26.19
CA CYS A 670 12.40 -103.12 -26.38
C CYS A 670 12.48 -104.47 -25.63
N ILE A 671 12.00 -104.51 -24.39
CA ILE A 671 11.91 -105.75 -23.59
C ILE A 671 10.96 -106.77 -24.26
N PHE A 672 9.87 -106.34 -24.90
CA PHE A 672 9.00 -107.24 -25.67
C PHE A 672 9.67 -107.77 -26.94
N TYR A 673 10.41 -106.96 -27.70
CA TYR A 673 11.18 -107.44 -28.86
C TYR A 673 12.26 -108.45 -28.47
N GLU A 674 13.00 -108.20 -27.39
CA GLU A 674 13.98 -109.15 -26.83
C GLU A 674 13.31 -110.49 -26.47
N LYS A 675 12.16 -110.45 -25.78
CA LYS A 675 11.37 -111.65 -25.44
C LYS A 675 10.88 -112.40 -26.69
N ILE A 676 10.37 -111.70 -27.70
CA ILE A 676 9.90 -112.30 -28.96
C ILE A 676 11.09 -112.97 -29.69
N ASN A 677 12.23 -112.30 -29.80
CA ASN A 677 13.42 -112.85 -30.44
C ASN A 677 13.95 -114.11 -29.71
N ILE A 678 13.96 -114.10 -28.36
CA ILE A 678 14.30 -115.29 -27.56
C ILE A 678 13.30 -116.43 -27.82
N GLN A 679 11.99 -116.14 -27.85
CA GLN A 679 10.96 -117.14 -28.14
C GLN A 679 11.06 -117.69 -29.57
N GLU A 680 11.38 -116.85 -30.57
CA GLU A 680 11.56 -117.27 -31.94
C GLU A 680 12.83 -118.15 -32.10
N MET A 681 13.93 -117.77 -31.45
CA MET A 681 15.14 -118.62 -31.37
C MET A 681 14.84 -119.97 -30.71
N MET A 682 14.07 -119.99 -29.62
CA MET A 682 13.62 -121.24 -28.99
C MET A 682 12.72 -122.07 -29.90
N SER A 683 11.79 -121.44 -30.64
CA SER A 683 10.93 -122.13 -31.61
C SER A 683 11.76 -122.74 -32.73
N ARG A 684 12.66 -121.98 -33.36
CA ARG A 684 13.54 -122.47 -34.43
C ARG A 684 14.44 -123.62 -33.96
N ASN A 685 14.95 -123.56 -32.74
CA ASN A 685 15.71 -124.68 -32.14
C ASN A 685 14.81 -125.91 -31.95
N GLY A 686 13.57 -125.72 -31.48
CA GLY A 686 12.56 -126.77 -31.39
C GLY A 686 12.22 -127.39 -32.75
N ASP A 687 12.04 -126.57 -33.80
CA ASP A 687 11.80 -127.02 -35.17
C ASP A 687 12.98 -127.84 -35.70
N ILE A 688 14.23 -127.44 -35.42
CA ILE A 688 15.43 -128.21 -35.78
C ILE A 688 15.45 -129.56 -35.04
N GLU A 689 15.16 -129.58 -33.74
CA GLU A 689 15.09 -130.83 -32.96
C GLU A 689 13.98 -131.76 -33.46
N ILE A 690 12.80 -131.22 -33.81
CA ILE A 690 11.69 -131.97 -34.42
C ILE A 690 12.14 -132.58 -35.76
N ASN A 691 12.74 -131.78 -36.66
CA ASN A 691 13.25 -132.28 -37.94
C ASN A 691 14.28 -133.42 -37.75
N VAL A 692 15.19 -133.30 -36.78
CA VAL A 692 16.16 -134.37 -36.45
C VAL A 692 15.45 -135.63 -35.93
N MET A 693 14.39 -135.50 -35.13
CA MET A 693 13.60 -136.63 -34.67
C MET A 693 12.78 -137.25 -35.82
N ASP A 694 12.23 -136.47 -36.74
CA ASP A 694 11.52 -136.95 -37.92
C ASP A 694 12.44 -137.68 -38.90
N GLU A 695 13.67 -137.19 -39.12
CA GLU A 695 14.69 -137.92 -39.88
C GLU A 695 15.03 -139.26 -39.22
N LYS A 696 15.12 -139.28 -37.88
CA LYS A 696 15.38 -140.49 -37.10
C LYS A 696 14.22 -141.49 -37.17
N ILE A 697 12.97 -141.01 -37.11
CA ILE A 697 11.75 -141.80 -37.33
C ILE A 697 11.73 -142.35 -38.76
N ARG A 698 12.01 -141.52 -39.76
CA ARG A 698 12.09 -141.91 -41.18
C ARG A 698 13.16 -142.96 -41.43
N PHE A 699 14.33 -142.85 -40.81
CA PHE A 699 15.40 -143.85 -40.85
C PHE A 699 15.01 -145.17 -40.17
N LEU A 700 14.35 -145.11 -39.01
CA LEU A 700 13.82 -146.29 -38.31
C LEU A 700 12.72 -146.98 -39.14
N ASN A 701 11.83 -146.23 -39.77
CA ASN A 701 10.84 -146.74 -40.71
C ASN A 701 11.51 -147.42 -41.92
N LEU A 702 12.57 -146.84 -42.48
CA LEU A 702 13.35 -147.46 -43.56
C LEU A 702 13.96 -148.80 -43.12
N LYS A 703 14.55 -148.86 -41.91
CA LYS A 703 15.06 -150.11 -41.31
C LYS A 703 13.95 -151.13 -41.07
N LEU A 704 12.76 -150.69 -40.65
CA LEU A 704 11.61 -151.55 -40.41
C LEU A 704 11.07 -152.14 -41.72
N ILE A 705 11.02 -151.35 -42.80
CA ILE A 705 10.68 -151.82 -44.16
C ILE A 705 11.72 -152.84 -44.65
N GLU A 706 13.02 -152.55 -44.51
CA GLU A 706 14.08 -153.49 -44.92
C GLU A 706 14.04 -154.79 -44.09
N LYS A 707 13.72 -154.72 -42.79
CA LYS A 707 13.52 -155.92 -41.97
C LYS A 707 12.26 -156.71 -42.36
N LYS A 708 11.16 -156.04 -42.72
CA LYS A 708 9.98 -156.70 -43.32
C LYS A 708 10.35 -157.41 -44.64
N ARG A 709 11.12 -156.75 -45.52
CA ARG A 709 11.62 -157.35 -46.77
C ARG A 709 12.49 -158.59 -46.53
N GLN A 710 13.38 -158.54 -45.54
CA GLN A 710 14.19 -159.70 -45.13
C GLN A 710 13.32 -160.85 -44.61
N ILE A 711 12.28 -160.57 -43.82
CA ILE A 711 11.31 -161.56 -43.34
C ILE A 711 10.52 -162.17 -44.51
N GLU A 712 10.02 -161.37 -45.46
CA GLU A 712 9.32 -161.88 -46.65
C GLU A 712 10.19 -162.78 -47.53
N LEU A 713 11.46 -162.42 -47.72
CA LEU A 713 12.45 -163.27 -48.41
C LEU A 713 12.66 -164.60 -47.68
N SER A 714 12.79 -164.57 -46.35
CA SER A 714 12.89 -165.79 -45.52
C SER A 714 11.64 -166.67 -45.60
N ILE A 715 10.43 -166.07 -45.64
CA ILE A 715 9.16 -166.79 -45.81
C ILE A 715 9.06 -167.42 -47.21
N LYS A 716 9.51 -166.74 -48.27
CA LYS A 716 9.51 -167.27 -49.65
C LYS A 716 10.52 -168.40 -49.87
N MET A 717 11.62 -168.44 -49.13
CA MET A 717 12.61 -169.54 -49.16
C MET A 717 12.15 -170.81 -48.43
N LEU A 718 11.16 -170.68 -47.55
CA LEU A 718 10.72 -171.72 -46.61
C LEU A 718 10.11 -172.98 -47.27
N PRO A 719 9.33 -172.90 -48.37
CA PRO A 719 8.84 -174.08 -49.09
C PRO A 719 9.97 -174.88 -49.75
N MET A 720 10.96 -174.19 -50.33
CA MET A 720 12.10 -174.79 -51.03
C MET A 720 13.03 -175.51 -50.05
N LYS A 721 13.13 -175.03 -48.80
CA LYS A 721 13.76 -175.79 -47.72
C LYS A 721 12.96 -177.07 -47.38
N ARG A 722 11.63 -176.99 -47.27
CA ARG A 722 10.79 -178.15 -46.92
C ARG A 722 10.82 -179.26 -47.98
N THR A 723 10.98 -178.93 -49.27
CA THR A 723 11.20 -179.94 -50.32
C THR A 723 12.58 -180.58 -50.19
N LEU A 724 13.64 -179.79 -49.96
CA LEU A 724 14.99 -180.32 -49.73
C LEU A 724 15.07 -181.22 -48.48
N ASP A 725 14.43 -180.84 -47.37
CA ASP A 725 14.36 -181.67 -46.16
C ASP A 725 13.59 -182.99 -46.41
N ALA A 726 12.55 -182.99 -47.27
CA ALA A 726 11.80 -184.19 -47.63
C ALA A 726 12.61 -185.16 -48.52
N ASP A 727 13.34 -184.62 -49.52
CA ASP A 727 14.24 -185.42 -50.36
C ASP A 727 15.40 -186.02 -49.54
N LEU A 728 15.86 -185.30 -48.50
CA LEU A 728 16.92 -185.75 -47.60
C LEU A 728 16.46 -186.93 -46.72
N VAL A 729 15.19 -186.97 -46.29
CA VAL A 729 14.60 -188.12 -45.58
C VAL A 729 14.48 -189.35 -46.50
N VAL A 730 14.09 -189.16 -47.76
CA VAL A 730 14.00 -190.26 -48.75
C VAL A 730 15.40 -190.85 -49.02
N LEU A 731 16.41 -189.99 -49.15
CA LEU A 731 17.81 -190.41 -49.30
C LEU A 731 18.38 -191.08 -48.03
N GLN A 732 17.96 -190.66 -46.83
CA GLN A 732 18.36 -191.34 -45.58
C GLN A 732 17.79 -192.76 -45.44
N ILE A 733 16.60 -193.04 -45.99
CA ILE A 733 16.02 -194.41 -45.98
C ILE A 733 16.77 -195.34 -46.93
N GLN A 734 17.29 -194.84 -48.06
CA GLN A 734 18.03 -195.67 -49.04
C GLN A 734 19.48 -195.98 -48.64
N VAL A 735 20.08 -195.23 -47.71
CA VAL A 735 21.49 -195.42 -47.28
C VAL A 735 21.66 -196.47 -46.16
N CYS A 736 20.58 -196.91 -45.51
CA CYS A 736 20.64 -197.96 -44.47
C CYS A 736 21.00 -199.37 -44.98
N ASN A 737 21.11 -199.60 -46.29
CA ASN A 737 21.46 -200.89 -46.90
C ASN A 737 22.69 -200.80 -47.85
N GLY A 738 23.84 -200.28 -47.39
CA GLY A 738 24.98 -200.11 -48.32
C GLY A 738 26.36 -199.65 -47.79
N ARG A 739 26.95 -200.35 -46.81
CA ARG A 739 28.42 -200.42 -46.54
C ARG A 739 29.28 -199.12 -46.46
N HIS A 740 29.73 -198.84 -45.22
CA HIS A 740 31.14 -198.61 -44.81
C HIS A 740 31.96 -197.35 -45.21
N PHE A 741 32.82 -196.97 -44.24
CA PHE A 741 34.06 -196.15 -44.29
C PHE A 741 34.02 -194.61 -44.07
N PHE A 742 34.19 -194.22 -42.79
CA PHE A 742 35.22 -193.27 -42.28
C PHE A 742 35.12 -191.74 -42.62
N PRO A 743 35.89 -190.82 -41.97
CA PRO A 743 35.24 -189.79 -41.15
C PRO A 743 35.62 -188.33 -41.46
N GLY A 744 34.89 -187.39 -40.85
CA GLY A 744 35.38 -186.02 -40.59
C GLY A 744 34.22 -185.08 -40.22
N ARG A 745 34.06 -184.65 -38.97
CA ARG A 745 34.83 -183.64 -38.21
C ARG A 745 34.56 -182.18 -38.64
N PHE A 746 34.28 -181.38 -37.60
CA PHE A 746 34.58 -179.95 -37.46
C PHE A 746 33.66 -178.93 -38.18
N PHE A 747 33.43 -177.71 -37.66
CA PHE A 747 33.42 -177.15 -36.28
C PHE A 747 33.06 -175.64 -36.38
N ILE A 748 32.71 -175.03 -35.25
CA ILE A 748 33.13 -173.67 -34.81
C ILE A 748 32.41 -172.41 -35.35
N LEU A 749 32.07 -171.56 -34.36
CA LEU A 749 31.87 -170.10 -34.39
C LEU A 749 30.68 -169.54 -35.22
N ARG A 750 29.95 -168.53 -34.73
CA ARG A 750 30.23 -167.64 -33.58
C ARG A 750 28.94 -167.21 -32.87
#